data_AF-A0A0H4PWK9-F1
#
_entry.id   AF-A0A0H4PWK9-F1
#
_cell.length_a   1.000
_cell.length_b   1.000
_cell.length_c   1.000
_cell.angle_alpha   90.00
_cell.angle_beta   90.00
_cell.angle_gamma   90.00
#
_symmetry.space_group_name_H-M   'P 1'
#
loop_
_entity.id
_entity.type
_entity.pdbx_description
1 polymer ?
#
loop_
_entity_poly.entity_id
_entity_poly.type
_entity_poly.pdbx_seq_one_letter_code
_entity_poly.pdbx_strand_id
1 'polypeptide(L)'
;MYKKLLLFIVPFLLGLDFQNFNQPNDEILWDKWGIPHIYASTDDNLYYMMGWAQMHNHGNLILKLYGEGRAKSSEYWSEDIGRDKLLHQLGVLNASQKAYTLLPQKEKQVLISFAKGINTYADQNPNELEEKYKVVLPVKPEDILQHTFRVFYLEFLINRNISKANKWTAGSNGWAISGSKTTSGNSMLMANPHLNWDDFWLFFEAHLITETNDLYGTTLVGLPTIGIGFNKNLGWTHTVNTLDNVDLYELTLQNGQYQLDNEFHDFTIDTVQIIEKTGSGKKATTVLRKQSAFGMVYKEEGNKAIAIKWPNTDGKLNIIGQWLAMGESQSLEEFQGALAMNGLPLFNVIYSDKENNILYHFGGNAPKKNGGWDKWQKVVSGTSSKDLWQGYYSSEEVPNYLNPESGWIQNANDPPYTSTFPAAIRPDDYPSHMAPNAMGFRPQRSALLIKDAMNLNLDQLIALKHDTKSEYFLRIKEDLSKIDSDALDSLTKEALATLLSWDGAFEANSTGPVLFSMFAKELGSKGVFAEEWDFNDPLNTPRKLKDLTHVTSSLQIAAVKHQQIYGSLAVNYGDVYRLEVGNHSYAANGGAGSLGIFRTMNYSPKGNGQFFATHGETYVCATEFGKEVTAKALMSYGNATQAHSPHVGDQLELFSKKQLRKVLLQREDQLQNLEKREQLSDIR
;
A
#
# COMPACT_ATOMS: atom_id res chain seq x y z
N MET A 1 -66.17 43.24 46.31
CA MET A 1 -66.61 41.87 46.67
C MET A 1 -66.21 40.93 45.53
N TYR A 2 -65.47 39.86 45.86
CA TYR A 2 -65.20 38.62 45.11
C TYR A 2 -64.56 38.72 43.69
N LYS A 3 -63.25 38.48 43.59
CA LYS A 3 -62.58 37.18 43.33
C LYS A 3 -62.76 36.64 41.90
N LYS A 4 -61.66 36.61 41.14
CA LYS A 4 -61.18 35.38 40.47
C LYS A 4 -59.68 35.47 40.19
N LEU A 5 -58.99 34.50 40.76
CA LEU A 5 -57.58 34.18 40.65
C LEU A 5 -57.41 33.35 39.36
N LEU A 6 -56.41 33.64 38.53
CA LEU A 6 -55.99 32.78 37.42
C LEU A 6 -54.48 32.59 37.54
N LEU A 7 -54.09 31.34 37.82
CA LEU A 7 -52.72 30.84 37.87
C LEU A 7 -52.03 31.03 36.52
N PHE A 8 -50.81 31.57 36.52
CA PHE A 8 -49.82 31.32 35.48
C PHE A 8 -48.70 30.46 36.07
N ILE A 9 -48.56 29.25 35.53
CA ILE A 9 -47.47 28.31 35.79
C ILE A 9 -46.26 28.79 34.96
N VAL A 10 -45.16 29.09 35.64
CA VAL A 10 -43.85 29.36 35.02
C VAL A 10 -43.12 28.03 34.86
N PRO A 11 -42.69 27.62 33.65
CA PRO A 11 -41.84 26.45 33.52
C PRO A 11 -40.38 26.83 33.85
N PHE A 12 -39.82 26.10 34.80
CA PHE A 12 -38.39 26.04 35.10
C PHE A 12 -37.63 25.55 33.85
N LEU A 13 -36.83 26.42 33.23
CA LEU A 13 -35.81 26.02 32.27
C LEU A 13 -34.57 25.59 33.07
N LEU A 14 -34.40 24.28 33.24
CA LEU A 14 -33.12 23.69 33.62
C LEU A 14 -32.16 23.89 32.43
N GLY A 15 -31.20 24.78 32.60
CA GLY A 15 -30.02 24.84 31.75
C GLY A 15 -29.22 23.55 31.96
N LEU A 16 -29.30 22.63 31.01
CA LEU A 16 -28.32 21.58 30.85
C LEU A 16 -27.11 22.21 30.17
N ASP A 17 -26.11 22.55 30.98
CA ASP A 17 -24.76 22.86 30.55
C ASP A 17 -24.19 21.57 29.92
N PHE A 18 -24.14 21.52 28.59
CA PHE A 18 -23.50 20.43 27.87
C PHE A 18 -22.08 20.86 27.49
N GLN A 19 -21.14 19.98 27.85
CA GLN A 19 -19.74 19.90 27.44
C GLN A 19 -18.72 20.74 28.24
N ASN A 20 -18.48 20.32 29.49
CA ASN A 20 -17.10 20.28 29.97
C ASN A 20 -16.35 19.21 29.16
N PHE A 21 -15.47 19.62 28.25
CA PHE A 21 -14.41 18.78 27.70
C PHE A 21 -13.46 18.40 28.85
N ASN A 22 -13.76 17.30 29.55
CA ASN A 22 -12.76 16.67 30.40
C ASN A 22 -11.60 16.23 29.51
N GLN A 23 -10.38 16.58 29.90
CA GLN A 23 -9.15 16.09 29.26
C GLN A 23 -9.25 14.57 29.02
N PRO A 24 -8.76 14.07 27.87
CA PRO A 24 -8.73 12.62 27.64
C PRO A 24 -8.00 11.95 28.80
N ASN A 25 -8.68 11.04 29.50
CA ASN A 25 -8.00 10.10 30.38
C ASN A 25 -7.02 9.33 29.51
N ASP A 26 -5.73 9.33 29.85
CA ASP A 26 -4.72 8.60 29.08
C ASP A 26 -5.02 7.10 29.12
N GLU A 27 -5.58 6.56 28.04
CA GLU A 27 -6.07 5.18 28.01
C GLU A 27 -6.19 4.60 26.60
N ILE A 28 -6.26 3.28 26.55
CA ILE A 28 -6.55 2.51 25.35
C ILE A 28 -7.88 1.79 25.54
N LEU A 29 -8.83 2.05 24.65
CA LEU A 29 -10.06 1.28 24.52
C LEU A 29 -9.90 0.31 23.36
N TRP A 30 -9.85 -0.99 23.62
CA TRP A 30 -9.79 -2.02 22.60
C TRP A 30 -11.20 -2.42 22.21
N ASP A 31 -11.54 -2.27 20.93
CA ASP A 31 -12.81 -2.78 20.42
C ASP A 31 -12.75 -4.30 20.18
N LYS A 32 -13.92 -4.90 19.91
CA LYS A 32 -14.09 -6.33 19.60
C LYS A 32 -13.33 -6.85 18.36
N TRP A 33 -12.65 -5.99 17.61
CA TRP A 33 -11.82 -6.33 16.45
C TRP A 33 -10.33 -6.16 16.74
N GLY A 34 -9.97 -5.94 18.02
CA GLY A 34 -8.60 -5.72 18.44
C GLY A 34 -8.03 -4.39 17.96
N ILE A 35 -8.87 -3.38 17.73
CA ILE A 35 -8.43 -2.05 17.30
C ILE A 35 -8.30 -1.15 18.53
N PRO A 36 -7.13 -0.56 18.77
CA PRO A 36 -6.94 0.36 19.88
C PRO A 36 -7.48 1.75 19.53
N HIS A 37 -8.34 2.27 20.39
CA HIS A 37 -8.70 3.68 20.44
C HIS A 37 -7.94 4.35 21.57
N ILE A 38 -6.89 5.10 21.21
CA ILE A 38 -5.91 5.66 22.13
C ILE A 38 -6.28 7.11 22.41
N TYR A 39 -6.76 7.36 23.63
CA TYR A 39 -7.02 8.71 24.15
C TYR A 39 -5.80 9.17 24.93
N ALA A 40 -5.21 10.30 24.56
CA ALA A 40 -4.00 10.80 25.19
C ALA A 40 -4.03 12.31 25.40
N SER A 41 -3.54 12.76 26.56
CA SER A 41 -3.42 14.17 26.91
C SER A 41 -2.19 14.85 26.28
N THR A 42 -1.22 14.06 25.80
CA THR A 42 0.02 14.53 25.16
C THR A 42 0.44 13.57 24.05
N ASP A 43 1.18 14.07 23.06
CA ASP A 43 1.78 13.24 22.02
C ASP A 43 2.71 12.16 22.61
N ASP A 44 3.40 12.46 23.71
CA ASP A 44 4.25 11.48 24.41
C ASP A 44 3.47 10.27 24.89
N ASN A 45 2.32 10.53 25.54
CA ASN A 45 1.42 9.47 26.00
C ASN A 45 0.83 8.72 24.80
N LEU A 46 0.43 9.45 23.75
CA LEU A 46 -0.15 8.87 22.54
C LEU A 46 0.80 7.86 21.90
N TYR A 47 2.03 8.27 21.59
CA TYR A 47 2.98 7.39 20.90
C TYR A 47 3.55 6.30 21.80
N TYR A 48 3.63 6.54 23.11
CA TYR A 48 3.89 5.47 24.07
C TYR A 48 2.83 4.38 24.00
N MET A 49 1.55 4.75 24.09
CA MET A 49 0.44 3.79 24.00
C MET A 49 0.32 3.15 22.63
N MET A 50 0.69 3.85 21.55
CA MET A 50 0.76 3.27 20.20
C MET A 50 1.82 2.19 20.09
N GLY A 51 3.00 2.38 20.72
CA GLY A 51 4.04 1.37 20.81
C GLY A 51 3.62 0.15 21.63
N TRP A 52 2.96 0.39 22.76
CA TRP A 52 2.34 -0.65 23.59
C TRP A 52 1.29 -1.46 22.81
N ALA A 53 0.36 -0.79 22.14
CA ALA A 53 -0.73 -1.42 21.40
C ALA A 53 -0.21 -2.26 20.22
N GLN A 54 0.78 -1.76 19.49
CA GLN A 54 1.39 -2.54 18.43
C GLN A 54 2.09 -3.80 18.96
N MET A 55 2.75 -3.74 20.12
CA MET A 55 3.32 -4.94 20.75
C MET A 55 2.24 -5.93 21.22
N HIS A 56 1.10 -5.43 21.70
CA HIS A 56 -0.03 -6.28 22.07
C HIS A 56 -0.50 -7.17 20.91
N ASN A 57 -0.64 -6.59 19.72
CA ASN A 57 -1.15 -7.32 18.56
C ASN A 57 -0.05 -8.01 17.72
N HIS A 58 1.18 -7.48 17.73
CA HIS A 58 2.23 -7.85 16.78
C HIS A 58 3.64 -8.00 17.40
N GLY A 59 3.77 -8.20 18.71
CA GLY A 59 5.06 -8.17 19.41
C GLY A 59 6.19 -9.00 18.77
N ASN A 60 5.92 -10.26 18.40
CA ASN A 60 6.92 -11.12 17.75
C ASN A 60 7.31 -10.60 16.35
N LEU A 61 6.34 -10.10 15.59
CA LEU A 61 6.58 -9.56 14.27
C LEU A 61 7.42 -8.27 14.36
N ILE A 62 7.08 -7.35 15.26
CA ILE A 62 7.84 -6.10 15.45
C ILE A 62 9.30 -6.37 15.80
N LEU A 63 9.54 -7.28 16.76
CA LEU A 63 10.91 -7.63 17.14
C LEU A 63 11.68 -8.29 15.99
N LYS A 64 11.04 -9.20 15.23
CA LYS A 64 11.62 -9.72 13.98
C LYS A 64 12.00 -8.56 13.06
N LEU A 65 11.03 -7.72 12.69
CA LEU A 65 11.20 -6.62 11.74
C LEU A 65 12.32 -5.65 12.13
N TYR A 66 12.45 -5.33 13.42
CA TYR A 66 13.51 -4.45 13.91
C TYR A 66 14.88 -5.13 13.96
N GLY A 67 14.96 -6.42 14.27
CA GLY A 67 16.20 -7.18 14.12
C GLY A 67 16.69 -7.26 12.67
N GLU A 68 15.75 -7.37 11.72
CA GLU A 68 16.02 -7.29 10.29
C GLU A 68 16.41 -5.86 9.86
N GLY A 69 15.73 -4.83 10.38
CA GLY A 69 16.05 -3.42 10.15
C GLY A 69 17.45 -3.05 10.62
N ARG A 70 17.94 -3.66 11.71
CA ARG A 70 19.31 -3.54 12.21
C ARG A 70 20.37 -4.19 11.33
N ALA A 71 19.98 -4.90 10.26
CA ALA A 71 20.83 -5.80 9.48
C ALA A 71 21.50 -6.88 10.35
N LYS A 72 20.74 -7.50 11.26
CA LYS A 72 21.24 -8.51 12.20
C LYS A 72 20.47 -9.82 12.16
N SER A 73 19.61 -10.07 11.18
CA SER A 73 18.89 -11.34 11.11
C SER A 73 19.82 -12.54 10.93
N SER A 74 20.94 -12.37 10.22
CA SER A 74 21.94 -13.42 10.09
C SER A 74 22.68 -13.69 11.40
N GLU A 75 22.87 -12.65 12.23
CA GLU A 75 23.48 -12.79 13.55
C GLU A 75 22.52 -13.43 14.56
N TYR A 76 21.25 -13.02 14.54
CA TYR A 76 20.26 -13.45 15.53
C TYR A 76 19.69 -14.83 15.22
N TRP A 77 19.35 -15.08 13.95
CA TRP A 77 18.53 -16.23 13.55
C TRP A 77 19.13 -17.05 12.41
N SER A 78 20.34 -16.71 11.92
CA SER A 78 20.93 -17.34 10.73
C SER A 78 20.07 -17.17 9.47
N GLU A 79 19.34 -16.06 9.39
CA GLU A 79 18.39 -15.77 8.32
C GLU A 79 18.86 -14.59 7.45
N ASP A 80 18.73 -14.73 6.13
CA ASP A 80 18.87 -13.68 5.12
C ASP A 80 20.09 -12.74 5.28
N ILE A 81 21.30 -13.32 5.29
CA ILE A 81 22.56 -12.54 5.23
C ILE A 81 22.63 -11.65 3.96
N GLY A 82 21.86 -11.98 2.92
CA GLY A 82 21.76 -11.18 1.70
C GLY A 82 21.16 -9.80 1.97
N ARG A 83 20.03 -9.75 2.68
CA ARG A 83 19.42 -8.49 3.13
C ARG A 83 20.36 -7.69 4.03
N ASP A 84 20.97 -8.35 5.02
CA ASP A 84 21.87 -7.68 5.97
C ASP A 84 23.05 -7.03 5.23
N LYS A 85 23.64 -7.75 4.27
CA LYS A 85 24.67 -7.21 3.37
C LYS A 85 24.17 -6.02 2.55
N LEU A 86 22.99 -6.12 1.93
CA LEU A 86 22.45 -5.04 1.10
C LEU A 86 22.16 -3.76 1.90
N LEU A 87 21.61 -3.87 3.10
CA LEU A 87 21.35 -2.73 3.99
C LEU A 87 22.60 -1.91 4.27
N HIS A 88 23.74 -2.60 4.46
CA HIS A 88 25.04 -1.96 4.61
C HIS A 88 25.63 -1.51 3.27
N GLN A 89 25.72 -2.40 2.28
CA GLN A 89 26.39 -2.18 1.01
C GLN A 89 25.79 -1.01 0.23
N LEU A 90 24.46 -0.89 0.24
CA LEU A 90 23.74 0.17 -0.47
C LEU A 90 23.61 1.47 0.34
N GLY A 91 24.20 1.52 1.54
CA GLY A 91 24.22 2.72 2.38
C GLY A 91 22.89 3.04 3.08
N VAL A 92 21.90 2.14 3.02
CA VAL A 92 20.56 2.36 3.60
C VAL A 92 20.64 2.61 5.11
N LEU A 93 21.44 1.81 5.82
CA LEU A 93 21.67 2.01 7.25
C LEU A 93 22.43 3.30 7.59
N ASN A 94 23.36 3.73 6.74
CA ASN A 94 24.06 5.01 6.97
C ASN A 94 23.11 6.19 6.77
N ALA A 95 22.25 6.11 5.76
CA ALA A 95 21.25 7.12 5.49
C ALA A 95 20.23 7.23 6.63
N SER A 96 19.77 6.09 7.19
CA SER A 96 18.85 6.11 8.34
C SER A 96 19.49 6.71 9.60
N GLN A 97 20.76 6.41 9.87
CA GLN A 97 21.50 7.03 10.97
C GLN A 97 21.63 8.54 10.82
N LYS A 98 21.97 9.03 9.61
CA LYS A 98 22.00 10.46 9.30
C LYS A 98 20.61 11.10 9.43
N ALA A 99 19.58 10.42 8.95
CA ALA A 99 18.22 10.91 9.07
C ALA A 99 17.82 11.09 10.54
N TYR A 100 18.14 10.12 11.40
CA TYR A 100 17.85 10.25 12.82
C TYR A 100 18.53 11.47 13.44
N THR A 101 19.80 11.77 13.10
CA THR A 101 20.48 12.95 13.65
C THR A 101 19.84 14.26 13.18
N LEU A 102 19.34 14.28 11.94
CA LEU A 102 18.71 15.45 11.30
C LEU A 102 17.24 15.65 11.68
N LEU A 103 16.56 14.64 12.24
CA LEU A 103 15.15 14.77 12.63
C LEU A 103 14.94 15.95 13.60
N PRO A 104 13.89 16.76 13.41
CA PRO A 104 13.50 17.76 14.40
C PRO A 104 13.07 17.10 15.71
N GLN A 105 13.05 17.89 16.79
CA GLN A 105 12.84 17.36 18.14
C GLN A 105 11.46 16.71 18.31
N LYS A 106 10.42 17.23 17.65
CA LYS A 106 9.06 16.68 17.69
C LYS A 106 9.05 15.23 17.19
N GLU A 107 9.61 14.98 16.02
CA GLU A 107 9.67 13.66 15.39
C GLU A 107 10.58 12.70 16.16
N LYS A 108 11.72 13.18 16.68
CA LYS A 108 12.56 12.36 17.58
C LYS A 108 11.77 11.91 18.81
N GLN A 109 10.97 12.80 19.37
CA GLN A 109 10.17 12.52 20.55
C GLN A 109 9.10 11.46 20.25
N VAL A 110 8.45 11.50 19.09
CA VAL A 110 7.55 10.43 18.61
C VAL A 110 8.25 9.06 18.64
N LEU A 111 9.46 8.96 18.07
CA LEU A 111 10.23 7.71 18.04
C LEU A 111 10.66 7.26 19.46
N ILE A 112 11.03 8.20 20.32
CA ILE A 112 11.40 7.92 21.72
C ILE A 112 10.22 7.36 22.52
N SER A 113 9.07 8.02 22.45
CA SER A 113 7.86 7.61 23.17
C SER A 113 7.36 6.27 22.67
N PHE A 114 7.35 6.04 21.35
CA PHE A 114 6.99 4.75 20.76
C PHE A 114 7.92 3.61 21.19
N ALA A 115 9.25 3.81 21.15
CA ALA A 115 10.21 2.82 21.61
C ALA A 115 10.06 2.50 23.12
N LYS A 116 9.75 3.50 23.94
CA LYS A 116 9.46 3.29 25.37
C LYS A 116 8.24 2.40 25.57
N GLY A 117 7.14 2.66 24.86
CA GLY A 117 5.94 1.82 24.91
C GLY A 117 6.20 0.37 24.52
N ILE A 118 6.99 0.17 23.46
CA ILE A 118 7.42 -1.17 23.02
C ILE A 118 8.17 -1.90 24.14
N ASN A 119 9.17 -1.25 24.73
CA ASN A 119 10.01 -1.88 25.74
C ASN A 119 9.23 -2.16 27.02
N THR A 120 8.37 -1.23 27.47
CA THR A 120 7.55 -1.47 28.66
C THR A 120 6.59 -2.64 28.45
N TYR A 121 5.96 -2.76 27.27
CA TYR A 121 5.15 -3.94 26.98
C TYR A 121 5.98 -5.23 27.08
N ALA A 122 7.18 -5.25 26.50
CA ALA A 122 8.04 -6.43 26.52
C ALA A 122 8.50 -6.81 27.93
N ASP A 123 8.78 -5.83 28.79
CA ASP A 123 9.18 -6.03 30.18
C ASP A 123 8.01 -6.56 31.03
N GLN A 124 6.80 -6.06 30.80
CA GLN A 124 5.60 -6.46 31.56
C GLN A 124 4.95 -7.77 31.05
N ASN A 125 5.13 -8.08 29.76
CA ASN A 125 4.50 -9.24 29.10
C ASN A 125 5.54 -10.19 28.45
N PRO A 126 6.62 -10.61 29.13
CA PRO A 126 7.70 -11.37 28.51
C PRO A 126 7.27 -12.77 28.04
N ASN A 127 6.16 -13.28 28.55
CA ASN A 127 5.58 -14.57 28.15
C ASN A 127 4.81 -14.50 26.82
N GLU A 128 4.46 -13.30 26.38
CA GLU A 128 3.81 -13.07 25.08
C GLU A 128 4.80 -13.06 23.91
N LEU A 129 6.10 -13.02 24.22
CA LEU A 129 7.17 -12.90 23.24
C LEU A 129 7.95 -14.22 23.12
N GLU A 130 8.14 -14.67 21.89
CA GLU A 130 8.96 -15.83 21.59
C GLU A 130 10.42 -15.56 21.93
N GLU A 131 11.06 -16.52 22.61
CA GLU A 131 12.41 -16.38 23.15
C GLU A 131 13.45 -15.99 22.09
N LYS A 132 13.32 -16.49 20.86
CA LYS A 132 14.23 -16.16 19.76
C LYS A 132 14.24 -14.67 19.42
N TYR A 133 13.13 -13.95 19.59
CA TYR A 133 13.00 -12.55 19.20
C TYR A 133 13.43 -11.57 20.29
N LYS A 134 13.48 -12.02 21.56
CA LYS A 134 13.89 -11.18 22.70
C LYS A 134 15.32 -10.65 22.61
N VAL A 135 16.19 -11.29 21.81
CA VAL A 135 17.55 -10.80 21.51
C VAL A 135 17.58 -9.39 20.91
N VAL A 136 16.44 -8.91 20.39
CA VAL A 136 16.29 -7.56 19.84
C VAL A 136 16.08 -6.51 20.94
N LEU A 137 15.61 -6.90 22.12
CA LEU A 137 15.36 -5.96 23.22
C LEU A 137 16.66 -5.47 23.89
N PRO A 138 16.67 -4.24 24.43
CA PRO A 138 15.65 -3.21 24.25
C PRO A 138 15.68 -2.61 22.84
N VAL A 139 14.51 -2.21 22.35
CA VAL A 139 14.33 -1.44 21.12
C VAL A 139 14.74 0.01 21.36
N LYS A 140 15.43 0.61 20.39
CA LYS A 140 15.88 2.00 20.40
C LYS A 140 15.09 2.81 19.36
N PRO A 141 14.97 4.13 19.52
CA PRO A 141 14.31 4.99 18.54
C PRO A 141 14.88 4.86 17.12
N GLU A 142 16.20 4.64 17.02
CA GLU A 142 16.89 4.44 15.75
C GLU A 142 16.45 3.16 15.03
N ASP A 143 16.02 2.12 15.74
CA ASP A 143 15.58 0.85 15.13
C ASP A 143 14.29 1.06 14.32
N ILE A 144 13.40 1.93 14.81
CA ILE A 144 12.17 2.31 14.13
C ILE A 144 12.50 2.98 12.79
N LEU A 145 13.48 3.88 12.79
CA LEU A 145 13.90 4.57 11.57
C LEU A 145 14.69 3.65 10.62
N GLN A 146 15.51 2.74 11.16
CA GLN A 146 16.17 1.71 10.36
C GLN A 146 15.16 0.78 9.67
N HIS A 147 14.12 0.34 10.39
CA HIS A 147 13.00 -0.40 9.80
C HIS A 147 12.27 0.43 8.74
N THR A 148 11.95 1.69 9.03
CA THR A 148 11.33 2.61 8.06
C THR A 148 12.16 2.70 6.77
N PHE A 149 13.48 2.86 6.90
CA PHE A 149 14.38 2.94 5.74
C PHE A 149 14.49 1.62 4.97
N ARG A 150 14.56 0.49 5.69
CA ARG A 150 14.51 -0.83 5.08
C ARG A 150 13.22 -0.98 4.26
N VAL A 151 12.07 -0.72 4.87
CA VAL A 151 10.77 -0.86 4.20
C VAL A 151 10.70 0.01 2.95
N PHE A 152 10.87 1.33 3.08
CA PHE A 152 10.58 2.20 1.93
C PHE A 152 11.68 2.23 0.88
N TYR A 153 12.97 2.20 1.27
CA TYR A 153 14.06 2.29 0.29
C TYR A 153 14.56 0.93 -0.18
N LEU A 154 14.72 -0.06 0.71
CA LEU A 154 15.24 -1.37 0.28
C LEU A 154 14.15 -2.28 -0.28
N GLU A 155 12.97 -2.33 0.35
CA GLU A 155 11.90 -3.27 0.00
C GLU A 155 10.93 -2.71 -1.04
N PHE A 156 10.34 -1.52 -0.82
CA PHE A 156 9.43 -0.91 -1.80
C PHE A 156 10.17 -0.41 -3.04
N LEU A 157 11.27 0.32 -2.84
CA LEU A 157 11.92 1.05 -3.93
C LEU A 157 12.95 0.21 -4.69
N ILE A 158 14.01 -0.24 -4.00
CA ILE A 158 15.08 -1.06 -4.62
C ILE A 158 14.58 -2.49 -4.90
N ASN A 159 13.58 -2.97 -4.14
CA ASN A 159 12.95 -4.29 -4.28
C ASN A 159 13.94 -5.47 -4.19
N ARG A 160 15.08 -5.28 -3.52
CA ARG A 160 16.22 -6.23 -3.38
C ARG A 160 16.67 -6.96 -4.67
N ASN A 161 16.14 -6.61 -5.84
CA ASN A 161 16.31 -7.30 -7.10
C ASN A 161 16.73 -6.28 -8.15
N ILE A 162 18.04 -6.04 -8.19
CA ILE A 162 18.62 -4.98 -9.01
C ILE A 162 18.45 -5.24 -10.52
N SER A 163 18.29 -6.50 -10.95
CA SER A 163 17.91 -6.83 -12.34
C SER A 163 16.48 -6.39 -12.73
N LYS A 164 15.67 -6.04 -11.72
CA LYS A 164 14.29 -5.59 -11.82
C LYS A 164 14.02 -4.31 -11.00
N ALA A 165 15.05 -3.57 -10.56
CA ALA A 165 14.86 -2.38 -9.72
C ALA A 165 13.93 -1.33 -10.36
N ASN A 166 13.76 -1.40 -11.69
CA ASN A 166 12.90 -0.50 -12.46
C ASN A 166 11.55 -1.17 -12.84
N LYS A 167 11.16 -2.27 -12.16
CA LYS A 167 9.89 -2.99 -12.40
C LYS A 167 9.04 -3.02 -11.13
N TRP A 168 7.91 -2.33 -11.23
CA TRP A 168 6.91 -2.19 -10.17
C TRP A 168 6.09 -3.47 -9.99
N THR A 169 5.94 -3.91 -8.75
CA THR A 169 4.84 -4.83 -8.40
C THR A 169 3.61 -3.96 -8.17
N ALA A 170 2.72 -3.91 -9.17
CA ALA A 170 1.53 -3.07 -9.10
C ALA A 170 0.57 -3.59 -8.03
N GLY A 171 0.16 -2.69 -7.13
CA GLY A 171 -0.81 -2.95 -6.08
C GLY A 171 -1.27 -1.66 -5.40
N SER A 172 -2.57 -1.60 -5.13
CA SER A 172 -3.42 -0.54 -4.55
C SER A 172 -4.41 0.06 -5.54
N ASN A 173 -5.63 0.29 -5.06
CA ASN A 173 -6.62 1.16 -5.68
C ASN A 173 -6.91 2.33 -4.73
N GLY A 174 -7.29 3.48 -5.28
CA GLY A 174 -7.94 4.52 -4.51
C GLY A 174 -8.90 5.34 -5.35
N TRP A 175 -9.98 5.82 -4.72
CA TRP A 175 -10.94 6.74 -5.32
C TRP A 175 -11.17 7.96 -4.42
N ALA A 176 -11.35 9.13 -5.03
CA ALA A 176 -11.99 10.27 -4.39
C ALA A 176 -13.17 10.72 -5.25
N ILE A 177 -14.32 10.94 -4.63
CA ILE A 177 -15.58 11.27 -5.27
C ILE A 177 -16.06 12.60 -4.70
N SER A 178 -16.27 13.60 -5.56
CA SER A 178 -16.83 14.89 -5.16
C SER A 178 -18.31 14.75 -4.82
N GLY A 179 -18.81 15.63 -3.93
CA GLY A 179 -20.22 15.70 -3.56
C GLY A 179 -21.19 15.90 -4.72
N SER A 180 -20.73 16.40 -5.87
CA SER A 180 -21.55 16.50 -7.09
C SER A 180 -22.03 15.14 -7.63
N LYS A 181 -21.37 14.03 -7.25
CA LYS A 181 -21.74 12.67 -7.64
C LYS A 181 -22.44 11.89 -6.54
N THR A 182 -22.59 12.45 -5.34
CA THR A 182 -23.14 11.75 -4.16
C THR A 182 -24.57 12.19 -3.87
N THR A 183 -25.35 11.33 -3.21
CA THR A 183 -26.73 11.67 -2.79
C THR A 183 -26.74 12.77 -1.73
N SER A 184 -25.74 12.79 -0.84
CA SER A 184 -25.67 13.70 0.30
C SER A 184 -25.09 15.07 -0.06
N GLY A 185 -24.38 15.19 -1.18
CA GLY A 185 -23.57 16.36 -1.50
C GLY A 185 -22.22 16.41 -0.77
N ASN A 186 -21.85 15.35 -0.04
CA ASN A 186 -20.55 15.22 0.63
C ASN A 186 -19.56 14.44 -0.23
N SER A 187 -18.28 14.73 -0.08
CA SER A 187 -17.23 13.98 -0.75
C SER A 187 -16.98 12.63 -0.08
N MET A 188 -16.42 11.68 -0.84
CA MET A 188 -16.08 10.35 -0.34
C MET A 188 -14.68 9.93 -0.77
N LEU A 189 -14.01 9.15 0.07
CA LEU A 189 -12.70 8.56 -0.18
C LEU A 189 -12.77 7.04 -0.05
N MET A 190 -12.13 6.32 -0.96
CA MET A 190 -11.91 4.87 -0.89
C MET A 190 -10.41 4.57 -0.83
N ALA A 191 -9.95 4.04 0.30
CA ALA A 191 -8.61 3.51 0.47
C ALA A 191 -8.62 1.99 0.26
N ASN A 192 -7.74 1.49 -0.61
CA ASN A 192 -7.60 0.05 -0.80
C ASN A 192 -6.17 -0.36 -1.24
N PRO A 193 -5.19 -0.36 -0.34
CA PRO A 193 -3.87 -0.90 -0.62
C PRO A 193 -3.89 -2.39 -0.97
N HIS A 194 -3.00 -2.81 -1.89
CA HIS A 194 -2.76 -4.23 -2.18
C HIS A 194 -1.31 -4.62 -1.92
N LEU A 195 -1.08 -5.39 -0.86
CA LEU A 195 0.23 -5.86 -0.44
C LEU A 195 0.15 -7.34 -0.07
N ASN A 196 1.29 -7.94 0.27
CA ASN A 196 1.31 -9.32 0.76
C ASN A 196 0.60 -9.42 2.12
N TRP A 197 0.06 -10.59 2.40
CA TRP A 197 -0.62 -10.91 3.65
C TRP A 197 0.35 -11.51 4.68
N ASP A 198 1.61 -11.06 4.68
CA ASP A 198 2.65 -11.52 5.60
C ASP A 198 3.74 -10.46 5.84
N ASP A 199 4.54 -10.70 6.89
CA ASP A 199 5.76 -9.97 7.21
C ASP A 199 5.57 -8.44 7.29
N PHE A 200 6.53 -7.64 6.81
CA PHE A 200 6.50 -6.17 6.86
C PHE A 200 5.40 -5.51 6.00
N TRP A 201 4.67 -6.29 5.20
CA TRP A 201 3.56 -5.80 4.38
C TRP A 201 2.25 -5.69 5.17
N LEU A 202 2.23 -6.21 6.39
CA LEU A 202 1.05 -6.18 7.25
C LEU A 202 0.79 -4.78 7.78
N PHE A 203 -0.49 -4.42 7.74
CA PHE A 203 -1.03 -3.19 8.27
C PHE A 203 -1.55 -3.40 9.69
N PHE A 204 -1.49 -2.33 10.49
CA PHE A 204 -2.09 -2.19 11.80
C PHE A 204 -3.06 -1.02 11.77
N GLU A 205 -4.29 -1.25 12.20
CA GLU A 205 -5.34 -0.25 12.29
C GLU A 205 -5.45 0.31 13.71
N ALA A 206 -5.57 1.63 13.83
CA ALA A 206 -5.63 2.33 15.11
C ALA A 206 -6.39 3.66 15.01
N HIS A 207 -6.84 4.15 16.16
CA HIS A 207 -7.46 5.45 16.33
C HIS A 207 -6.66 6.28 17.36
N LEU A 208 -6.10 7.40 16.93
CA LEU A 208 -5.23 8.29 17.71
C LEU A 208 -5.97 9.58 18.07
N ILE A 209 -6.22 9.80 19.36
CA ILE A 209 -7.10 10.86 19.85
C ILE A 209 -6.38 11.71 20.90
N THR A 210 -6.30 13.01 20.65
CA THR A 210 -5.84 14.04 21.59
C THR A 210 -6.86 15.18 21.64
N GLU A 211 -6.58 16.24 22.41
CA GLU A 211 -7.44 17.43 22.43
C GLU A 211 -7.54 18.11 21.06
N THR A 212 -6.46 18.07 20.27
CA THR A 212 -6.35 18.79 19.00
C THR A 212 -6.41 17.89 17.77
N ASN A 213 -6.32 16.56 17.94
CA ASN A 213 -6.30 15.61 16.84
C ASN A 213 -7.23 14.41 17.09
N ASP A 214 -7.88 13.94 16.04
CA ASP A 214 -8.79 12.78 16.02
C ASP A 214 -8.54 12.07 14.69
N LEU A 215 -7.58 11.13 14.71
CA LEU A 215 -6.99 10.54 13.51
C LEU A 215 -7.21 9.03 13.50
N TYR A 216 -8.01 8.54 12.56
CA TYR A 216 -8.28 7.13 12.34
C TYR A 216 -7.59 6.61 11.08
N GLY A 217 -7.03 5.40 11.11
CA GLY A 217 -6.52 4.79 9.90
C GLY A 217 -5.61 3.61 10.14
N THR A 218 -4.68 3.42 9.21
CA THR A 218 -3.72 2.32 9.24
C THR A 218 -2.28 2.75 8.95
N THR A 219 -1.35 1.97 9.50
CA THR A 219 0.08 2.05 9.21
C THR A 219 0.68 0.66 9.03
N LEU A 220 1.87 0.55 8.43
CA LEU A 220 2.58 -0.74 8.40
C LEU A 220 3.07 -1.08 9.81
N VAL A 221 3.02 -2.36 10.17
CA VAL A 221 3.47 -2.84 11.47
C VAL A 221 4.91 -2.40 11.74
N GLY A 222 5.14 -1.84 12.94
CA GLY A 222 6.41 -1.30 13.37
C GLY A 222 6.64 0.17 12.99
N LEU A 223 5.67 0.87 12.41
CA LEU A 223 5.73 2.32 12.17
C LEU A 223 4.82 3.09 13.15
N PRO A 224 5.23 4.26 13.67
CA PRO A 224 4.44 4.98 14.68
C PRO A 224 3.33 5.87 14.11
N THR A 225 3.44 6.30 12.85
CA THR A 225 2.54 7.28 12.22
C THR A 225 1.54 6.62 11.28
N ILE A 226 0.29 7.08 11.29
CA ILE A 226 -0.75 6.64 10.34
C ILE A 226 -0.37 7.06 8.92
N GLY A 227 -0.23 6.09 8.01
CA GLY A 227 0.16 6.33 6.63
C GLY A 227 -1.03 6.49 5.68
N ILE A 228 -2.15 5.84 5.98
CA ILE A 228 -3.44 5.97 5.25
C ILE A 228 -4.50 6.21 6.30
N GLY A 229 -5.28 7.28 6.19
CA GLY A 229 -6.24 7.62 7.24
C GLY A 229 -7.09 8.83 6.94
N PHE A 230 -7.88 9.21 7.94
CA PHE A 230 -8.73 10.37 7.90
C PHE A 230 -8.91 10.93 9.32
N ASN A 231 -9.21 12.22 9.38
CA ASN A 231 -9.67 12.90 10.59
C ASN A 231 -11.06 13.50 10.33
N LYS A 232 -11.56 14.29 11.28
CA LYS A 232 -12.88 14.95 11.17
C LYS A 232 -13.04 15.91 9.98
N ASN A 233 -11.96 16.30 9.31
CA ASN A 233 -11.99 17.28 8.22
C ASN A 233 -11.65 16.68 6.86
N LEU A 234 -10.69 15.76 6.82
CA LEU A 234 -10.07 15.30 5.58
C LEU A 234 -9.57 13.86 5.70
N GLY A 235 -9.26 13.25 4.58
CA GLY A 235 -8.56 11.97 4.55
C GLY A 235 -7.75 11.77 3.28
N TRP A 236 -6.86 10.78 3.33
CA TRP A 236 -6.00 10.42 2.22
C TRP A 236 -5.74 8.91 2.16
N THR A 237 -5.40 8.46 0.96
CA THR A 237 -4.88 7.12 0.71
C THR A 237 -3.66 7.18 -0.20
N HIS A 238 -2.89 6.09 -0.19
CA HIS A 238 -1.75 5.91 -1.08
C HIS A 238 -1.98 4.80 -2.10
N THR A 239 -1.39 4.97 -3.28
CA THR A 239 -1.12 3.88 -4.21
C THR A 239 0.34 3.95 -4.67
N VAL A 240 0.95 2.80 -4.97
CA VAL A 240 2.28 2.76 -5.59
C VAL A 240 2.20 3.43 -6.96
N ASN A 241 3.10 4.36 -7.24
CA ASN A 241 3.13 5.09 -8.50
C ASN A 241 4.21 4.52 -9.44
N THR A 242 4.27 5.03 -10.67
CA THR A 242 5.24 4.62 -11.68
C THR A 242 6.51 5.47 -11.65
N LEU A 243 6.90 5.98 -10.48
CA LEU A 243 7.95 7.00 -10.34
C LEU A 243 9.36 6.44 -10.55
N ASP A 244 10.06 6.85 -11.60
CA ASP A 244 11.43 6.38 -11.87
C ASP A 244 12.50 7.10 -11.02
N ASN A 245 12.80 6.57 -9.83
CA ASN A 245 13.75 7.17 -8.88
C ASN A 245 14.81 6.19 -8.34
N VAL A 246 15.07 5.09 -9.05
CA VAL A 246 16.25 4.24 -8.82
C VAL A 246 16.93 3.98 -10.15
N ASP A 247 18.21 4.31 -10.23
CA ASP A 247 18.98 4.14 -11.47
C ASP A 247 20.25 3.34 -11.25
N LEU A 248 20.62 2.60 -12.31
CA LEU A 248 21.85 1.83 -12.37
C LEU A 248 22.82 2.45 -13.36
N TYR A 249 24.09 2.51 -12.96
CA TYR A 249 25.17 3.06 -13.76
C TYR A 249 26.28 2.03 -13.95
N GLU A 250 26.71 1.79 -15.19
CA GLU A 250 27.92 1.04 -15.48
C GLU A 250 29.13 1.98 -15.46
N LEU A 251 30.03 1.77 -14.50
CA LEU A 251 31.29 2.51 -14.35
C LEU A 251 32.42 1.78 -15.07
N THR A 252 33.29 2.52 -15.73
CA THR A 252 34.58 2.03 -16.24
C THR A 252 35.64 2.20 -15.17
N LEU A 253 36.38 1.13 -14.86
CA LEU A 253 37.39 1.10 -13.82
C LEU A 253 38.81 1.04 -14.39
N GLN A 254 39.74 1.78 -13.78
CA GLN A 254 41.17 1.65 -14.00
C GLN A 254 41.91 1.92 -12.69
N ASN A 255 42.87 1.07 -12.31
CA ASN A 255 43.71 1.23 -11.12
C ASN A 255 42.92 1.52 -9.81
N GLY A 256 41.74 0.91 -9.66
CA GLY A 256 40.88 1.10 -8.49
C GLY A 256 40.00 2.35 -8.50
N GLN A 257 40.12 3.19 -9.53
CA GLN A 257 39.36 4.43 -9.75
C GLN A 257 38.24 4.21 -10.78
N TYR A 258 37.26 5.12 -10.84
CA TYR A 258 36.23 5.15 -11.87
C TYR A 258 36.38 6.35 -12.81
N GLN A 259 36.02 6.16 -14.07
CA GLN A 259 36.06 7.22 -15.07
C GLN A 259 34.84 8.17 -14.92
N LEU A 260 35.08 9.48 -14.93
CA LEU A 260 34.08 10.53 -15.04
C LEU A 260 34.66 11.69 -15.86
N ASP A 261 33.97 12.06 -16.94
CA ASP A 261 34.36 13.13 -17.88
C ASP A 261 35.81 13.00 -18.39
N ASN A 262 36.21 11.77 -18.73
CA ASN A 262 37.55 11.37 -19.19
C ASN A 262 38.67 11.41 -18.13
N GLU A 263 38.35 11.70 -16.87
CA GLU A 263 39.29 11.64 -15.75
C GLU A 263 38.97 10.44 -14.84
N PHE A 264 39.97 9.93 -14.12
CA PHE A 264 39.77 8.85 -13.15
C PHE A 264 39.71 9.41 -11.73
N HIS A 265 38.64 9.08 -11.03
CA HIS A 265 38.31 9.59 -9.70
C HIS A 265 38.34 8.46 -8.67
N ASP A 266 38.80 8.81 -7.46
CA ASP A 266 38.78 7.89 -6.33
C ASP A 266 37.36 7.65 -5.84
N PHE A 267 37.11 6.44 -5.37
CA PHE A 267 35.90 6.14 -4.63
C PHE A 267 36.04 6.56 -3.17
N THR A 268 34.92 6.92 -2.54
CA THR A 268 34.86 6.90 -1.08
C THR A 268 34.66 5.46 -0.63
N ILE A 269 35.59 4.93 0.17
CA ILE A 269 35.60 3.52 0.58
C ILE A 269 35.62 3.43 2.10
N ASP A 270 34.77 2.56 2.64
CA ASP A 270 34.90 2.07 4.01
C ASP A 270 34.51 0.58 4.08
N THR A 271 34.61 0.00 5.28
CA THR A 271 34.17 -1.38 5.51
C THR A 271 33.33 -1.50 6.77
N VAL A 272 32.45 -2.50 6.79
CA VAL A 272 31.68 -2.88 7.98
C VAL A 272 31.70 -4.40 8.15
N GLN A 273 31.72 -4.86 9.40
CA GLN A 273 31.65 -6.28 9.72
C GLN A 273 30.21 -6.70 9.94
N ILE A 274 29.77 -7.73 9.21
CA ILE A 274 28.50 -8.42 9.44
C ILE A 274 28.78 -9.77 10.10
N ILE A 275 27.98 -10.12 11.08
CA ILE A 275 28.09 -11.37 11.82
C ILE A 275 26.99 -12.33 11.36
N GLU A 276 27.38 -13.54 11.03
CA GLU A 276 26.48 -14.65 10.75
C GLU A 276 26.61 -15.68 11.86
N LYS A 277 25.49 -16.06 12.48
CA LYS A 277 25.43 -17.21 13.38
C LYS A 277 25.47 -18.48 12.54
N THR A 278 26.40 -19.36 12.86
CA THR A 278 26.56 -20.67 12.21
C THR A 278 26.42 -21.77 13.26
N GLY A 279 26.22 -23.02 12.83
CA GLY A 279 26.12 -24.16 13.75
C GLY A 279 27.33 -24.34 14.67
N SER A 280 28.50 -23.76 14.32
CA SER A 280 29.75 -23.84 15.08
C SER A 280 30.15 -22.54 15.79
N GLY A 281 29.35 -21.46 15.73
CA GLY A 281 29.65 -20.19 16.41
C GLY A 281 29.18 -18.97 15.61
N LYS A 282 30.06 -17.96 15.50
CA LYS A 282 29.82 -16.73 14.74
C LYS A 282 30.89 -16.56 13.68
N LYS A 283 30.50 -16.22 12.44
CA LYS A 283 31.40 -15.90 11.34
C LYS A 283 31.29 -14.41 11.02
N ALA A 284 32.41 -13.69 11.06
CA ALA A 284 32.47 -12.31 10.59
C ALA A 284 32.73 -12.27 9.09
N THR A 285 31.98 -11.43 8.37
CA THR A 285 32.18 -11.14 6.95
C THR A 285 32.35 -9.64 6.77
N THR A 286 33.48 -9.23 6.19
CA THR A 286 33.72 -7.83 5.82
C THR A 286 32.89 -7.48 4.60
N VAL A 287 32.02 -6.48 4.73
CA VAL A 287 31.33 -5.84 3.60
C VAL A 287 32.09 -4.57 3.24
N LEU A 288 32.59 -4.52 1.99
CA LEU A 288 33.18 -3.34 1.40
C LEU A 288 32.06 -2.41 0.92
N ARG A 289 32.10 -1.15 1.33
CA ARG A 289 31.17 -0.13 0.83
C ARG A 289 31.98 0.88 0.03
N LYS A 290 31.57 1.08 -1.21
CA LYS A 290 32.30 1.86 -2.18
C LYS A 290 31.34 2.79 -2.89
N GLN A 291 31.59 4.09 -2.82
CA GLN A 291 30.70 5.12 -3.33
C GLN A 291 31.41 5.93 -4.42
N SER A 292 30.73 6.09 -5.55
CA SER A 292 31.10 7.01 -6.64
C SER A 292 30.13 8.20 -6.69
N ALA A 293 30.36 9.15 -7.59
CA ALA A 293 29.39 10.22 -7.88
C ALA A 293 28.00 9.66 -8.30
N PHE A 294 27.99 8.51 -8.97
CA PHE A 294 26.80 7.83 -9.46
C PHE A 294 26.09 6.95 -8.42
N GLY A 295 26.62 6.83 -7.20
CA GLY A 295 25.98 6.08 -6.10
C GLY A 295 26.84 4.97 -5.51
N MET A 296 26.20 4.03 -4.83
CA MET A 296 26.88 2.92 -4.16
C MET A 296 27.20 1.80 -5.16
N VAL A 297 28.42 1.27 -5.12
CA VAL A 297 28.81 0.12 -5.95
C VAL A 297 28.15 -1.15 -5.43
N TYR A 298 27.30 -1.74 -6.26
CA TYR A 298 26.61 -2.99 -5.98
C TYR A 298 27.42 -4.22 -6.40
N LYS A 299 28.08 -4.15 -7.57
CA LYS A 299 28.88 -5.26 -8.10
C LYS A 299 30.06 -4.72 -8.89
N GLU A 300 31.20 -5.40 -8.79
CA GLU A 300 32.36 -5.18 -9.67
C GLU A 300 32.66 -6.47 -10.44
N GLU A 301 33.04 -6.33 -11.71
CA GLU A 301 33.43 -7.43 -12.59
C GLU A 301 34.48 -6.95 -13.60
N GLY A 302 35.71 -7.42 -13.44
CA GLY A 302 36.83 -6.99 -14.30
C GLY A 302 37.10 -5.49 -14.21
N ASN A 303 37.04 -4.80 -15.35
CA ASN A 303 37.22 -3.35 -15.45
C ASN A 303 35.89 -2.57 -15.38
N LYS A 304 34.82 -3.18 -14.86
CA LYS A 304 33.50 -2.58 -14.76
C LYS A 304 32.92 -2.67 -13.35
N ALA A 305 32.07 -1.71 -13.00
CA ALA A 305 31.22 -1.78 -11.83
C ALA A 305 29.79 -1.36 -12.14
N ILE A 306 28.81 -1.90 -11.42
CA ILE A 306 27.44 -1.39 -11.39
C ILE A 306 27.27 -0.59 -10.11
N ALA A 307 26.98 0.71 -10.25
CA ALA A 307 26.56 1.57 -9.16
C ALA A 307 25.04 1.76 -9.17
N ILE A 308 24.44 1.91 -7.99
CA ILE A 308 23.01 2.19 -7.80
C ILE A 308 22.83 3.54 -7.10
N LYS A 309 21.93 4.35 -7.66
CA LYS A 309 21.49 5.64 -7.11
C LYS A 309 20.03 5.51 -6.67
N TRP A 310 19.72 5.99 -5.48
CA TRP A 310 18.38 6.04 -4.90
C TRP A 310 18.25 7.31 -4.03
N PRO A 311 17.03 7.83 -3.78
CA PRO A 311 16.81 9.06 -3.04
C PRO A 311 17.21 8.98 -1.56
N ASN A 312 17.33 10.11 -0.87
CA ASN A 312 17.58 10.16 0.58
C ASN A 312 18.89 9.51 1.09
N THR A 313 19.89 9.28 0.23
CA THR A 313 21.21 8.77 0.66
C THR A 313 21.95 9.70 1.64
N ASP A 314 21.54 10.97 1.73
CA ASP A 314 22.03 11.95 2.69
C ASP A 314 21.19 12.03 3.99
N GLY A 315 20.04 11.34 4.06
CA GLY A 315 19.16 11.26 5.22
C GLY A 315 18.25 12.48 5.44
N LYS A 316 18.16 13.43 4.50
CA LYS A 316 17.40 14.67 4.71
C LYS A 316 15.88 14.55 4.58
N LEU A 317 15.37 13.50 3.94
CA LEU A 317 13.93 13.35 3.69
C LEU A 317 13.24 12.75 4.91
N ASN A 318 12.23 13.46 5.40
CA ASN A 318 11.54 13.19 6.65
C ASN A 318 10.17 12.54 6.43
N ILE A 319 10.16 11.21 6.25
CA ILE A 319 8.95 10.39 6.09
C ILE A 319 7.98 10.58 7.27
N ILE A 320 8.52 10.54 8.50
CA ILE A 320 7.74 10.64 9.74
C ILE A 320 7.07 12.01 9.84
N GLY A 321 7.83 13.08 9.61
CA GLY A 321 7.31 14.45 9.67
C GLY A 321 6.22 14.72 8.65
N GLN A 322 6.34 14.20 7.41
CA GLN A 322 5.31 14.41 6.40
C GLN A 322 3.99 13.73 6.80
N TRP A 323 4.00 12.48 7.26
CA TRP A 323 2.75 11.82 7.69
C TRP A 323 2.15 12.44 8.96
N LEU A 324 2.98 12.91 9.89
CA LEU A 324 2.50 13.69 11.05
C LEU A 324 1.76 14.95 10.58
N ALA A 325 2.40 15.75 9.70
CA ALA A 325 1.79 16.96 9.17
C ALA A 325 0.49 16.69 8.40
N MET A 326 0.43 15.60 7.61
CA MET A 326 -0.79 15.17 6.92
C MET A 326 -1.91 14.82 7.90
N GLY A 327 -1.62 14.08 8.96
CA GLY A 327 -2.62 13.70 9.97
C GLY A 327 -3.10 14.86 10.84
N GLU A 328 -2.24 15.84 11.08
CA GLU A 328 -2.55 17.06 11.85
C GLU A 328 -3.33 18.10 11.03
N SER A 329 -3.29 18.03 9.70
CA SER A 329 -3.93 18.99 8.81
C SER A 329 -5.44 19.06 9.03
N GLN A 330 -5.97 20.28 9.10
CA GLN A 330 -7.39 20.58 9.29
C GLN A 330 -8.04 21.16 8.02
N SER A 331 -7.23 21.50 7.00
CA SER A 331 -7.66 22.09 5.74
C SER A 331 -6.85 21.56 4.56
N LEU A 332 -7.33 21.80 3.34
CA LEU A 332 -6.58 21.51 2.11
C LEU A 332 -5.25 22.26 2.05
N GLU A 333 -5.21 23.53 2.47
CA GLU A 333 -3.99 24.35 2.48
C GLU A 333 -2.91 23.75 3.38
N GLU A 334 -3.27 23.37 4.60
CA GLU A 334 -2.35 22.70 5.53
C GLU A 334 -1.88 21.35 4.97
N PHE A 335 -2.78 20.60 4.34
CA PHE A 335 -2.44 19.31 3.73
C PHE A 335 -1.48 19.47 2.54
N GLN A 336 -1.69 20.49 1.69
CA GLN A 336 -0.75 20.83 0.62
C GLN A 336 0.61 21.27 1.18
N GLY A 337 0.63 21.99 2.31
CA GLY A 337 1.85 22.29 3.05
C GLY A 337 2.59 21.02 3.50
N ALA A 338 1.85 20.01 3.97
CA ALA A 338 2.42 18.71 4.31
C ALA A 338 2.98 17.98 3.05
N LEU A 339 2.27 18.03 1.92
CA LEU A 339 2.77 17.48 0.64
C LEU A 339 4.06 18.19 0.17
N ALA A 340 4.16 19.49 0.39
CA ALA A 340 5.33 20.30 0.03
C ALA A 340 6.62 19.89 0.76
N MET A 341 6.51 19.18 1.89
CA MET A 341 7.67 18.60 2.57
C MET A 341 8.42 17.58 1.69
N ASN A 342 7.71 16.90 0.76
CA ASN A 342 8.25 15.88 -0.15
C ASN A 342 9.19 14.87 0.54
N GLY A 343 8.86 14.46 1.76
CA GLY A 343 9.64 13.53 2.59
C GLY A 343 9.41 12.06 2.26
N LEU A 344 8.29 11.71 1.62
CA LEU A 344 7.98 10.35 1.19
C LEU A 344 8.76 9.99 -0.10
N PRO A 345 9.40 8.81 -0.18
CA PRO A 345 10.16 8.40 -1.38
C PRO A 345 9.29 8.06 -2.59
N LEU A 346 8.06 7.66 -2.31
CA LEU A 346 6.99 7.42 -3.27
C LEU A 346 5.67 7.75 -2.59
N PHE A 347 4.66 8.02 -3.40
CA PHE A 347 3.36 7.36 -3.50
C PHE A 347 2.45 8.34 -4.26
N ASN A 348 1.48 7.83 -5.00
CA ASN A 348 0.34 8.68 -5.30
C ASN A 348 -0.37 9.01 -3.98
N VAL A 349 -0.88 10.24 -3.87
CA VAL A 349 -1.79 10.65 -2.80
C VAL A 349 -3.13 10.96 -3.43
N ILE A 350 -4.18 10.33 -2.92
CA ILE A 350 -5.56 10.65 -3.26
C ILE A 350 -6.21 11.20 -1.99
N TYR A 351 -6.85 12.35 -2.10
CA TYR A 351 -7.35 13.15 -1.00
C TYR A 351 -8.83 13.49 -1.18
N SER A 352 -9.56 13.61 -0.06
CA SER A 352 -10.93 14.12 -0.02
C SER A 352 -11.18 14.86 1.30
N ASP A 353 -12.04 15.88 1.30
CA ASP A 353 -12.37 16.63 2.52
C ASP A 353 -13.85 17.06 2.65
N LYS A 354 -14.19 17.59 3.83
CA LYS A 354 -15.53 18.09 4.18
C LYS A 354 -15.97 19.33 3.38
N GLU A 355 -15.03 19.99 2.70
CA GLU A 355 -15.29 21.16 1.83
C GLU A 355 -15.54 20.74 0.37
N ASN A 356 -15.67 19.43 0.12
CA ASN A 356 -15.86 18.81 -1.19
C ASN A 356 -14.65 18.89 -2.13
N ASN A 357 -13.46 19.15 -1.59
CA ASN A 357 -12.25 19.05 -2.39
C ASN A 357 -11.85 17.59 -2.58
N ILE A 358 -11.38 17.27 -3.79
CA ILE A 358 -10.70 16.03 -4.14
C ILE A 358 -9.39 16.34 -4.85
N LEU A 359 -8.31 15.67 -4.47
CA LEU A 359 -6.99 15.94 -5.02
C LEU A 359 -6.24 14.65 -5.36
N TYR A 360 -5.49 14.71 -6.46
CA TYR A 360 -4.50 13.72 -6.86
C TYR A 360 -3.10 14.36 -6.87
N HIS A 361 -2.12 13.67 -6.31
CA HIS A 361 -0.73 14.09 -6.31
C HIS A 361 0.20 12.90 -6.58
N PHE A 362 1.01 12.98 -7.64
CA PHE A 362 2.05 11.99 -7.99
C PHE A 362 3.30 12.21 -7.12
N GLY A 363 3.15 11.96 -5.82
CA GLY A 363 4.17 12.26 -4.82
C GLY A 363 5.41 11.37 -4.89
N GLY A 364 6.50 11.88 -4.33
CA GLY A 364 7.77 11.16 -4.25
C GLY A 364 8.95 11.96 -4.77
N ASN A 365 10.15 11.41 -4.59
CA ASN A 365 11.38 12.11 -4.93
C ASN A 365 11.79 11.81 -6.38
N ALA A 366 11.13 12.48 -7.33
CA ALA A 366 11.42 12.39 -8.76
C ALA A 366 12.74 13.11 -9.12
N PRO A 367 13.80 12.40 -9.56
CA PRO A 367 15.06 13.04 -9.91
C PRO A 367 14.98 13.81 -11.23
N LYS A 368 15.59 14.99 -11.28
CA LYS A 368 15.76 15.77 -12.52
C LYS A 368 16.84 15.11 -13.37
N LYS A 369 16.43 14.52 -14.50
CA LYS A 369 17.24 13.62 -15.34
C LYS A 369 17.41 14.13 -16.76
N ASN A 370 18.52 13.77 -17.41
CA ASN A 370 18.77 14.06 -18.81
C ASN A 370 18.36 12.89 -19.73
N GLY A 371 17.52 13.16 -20.74
CA GLY A 371 16.95 12.15 -21.64
C GLY A 371 15.56 11.69 -21.23
N GLY A 372 14.91 10.88 -22.08
CA GLY A 372 13.56 10.36 -21.86
C GLY A 372 13.52 9.02 -21.13
N TRP A 373 12.32 8.57 -20.80
CA TRP A 373 12.00 7.35 -20.05
C TRP A 373 12.90 6.14 -20.38
N ASP A 374 12.94 5.72 -21.66
CA ASP A 374 13.62 4.49 -22.11
C ASP A 374 15.13 4.43 -21.81
N LYS A 375 15.78 5.58 -21.64
CA LYS A 375 17.19 5.64 -21.25
C LYS A 375 17.37 5.15 -19.81
N TRP A 376 16.50 5.60 -18.92
CA TRP A 376 16.59 5.37 -17.48
C TRP A 376 16.03 4.01 -17.06
N GLN A 377 15.27 3.34 -17.95
CA GLN A 377 14.83 1.95 -17.76
C GLN A 377 15.93 0.90 -18.00
N LYS A 378 17.18 1.33 -18.19
CA LYS A 378 18.34 0.50 -18.51
C LYS A 378 19.51 0.86 -17.59
N VAL A 379 20.58 0.06 -17.64
CA VAL A 379 21.87 0.45 -17.06
C VAL A 379 22.44 1.61 -17.90
N VAL A 380 22.57 2.77 -17.29
CA VAL A 380 23.09 4.00 -17.90
C VAL A 380 24.63 3.99 -17.86
N SER A 381 25.30 4.64 -18.82
CA SER A 381 26.76 4.81 -18.72
C SER A 381 27.10 5.78 -17.59
N GLY A 382 27.95 5.37 -16.65
CA GLY A 382 28.46 6.22 -15.58
C GLY A 382 29.80 6.86 -15.92
N THR A 383 29.91 7.46 -17.11
CA THR A 383 31.15 8.11 -17.59
C THR A 383 31.02 9.62 -17.81
N SER A 384 29.80 10.17 -17.81
CA SER A 384 29.56 11.60 -18.02
C SER A 384 28.79 12.24 -16.87
N SER A 385 29.22 13.42 -16.41
CA SER A 385 28.51 14.20 -15.40
C SER A 385 27.12 14.66 -15.86
N LYS A 386 26.85 14.70 -17.16
CA LYS A 386 25.52 15.02 -17.72
C LYS A 386 24.43 14.02 -17.32
N ASP A 387 24.82 12.83 -16.88
CA ASP A 387 23.92 11.76 -16.45
C ASP A 387 23.80 11.65 -14.92
N LEU A 388 24.43 12.56 -14.17
CA LEU A 388 24.15 12.73 -12.74
C LEU A 388 22.80 13.42 -12.55
N TRP A 389 22.05 12.98 -11.53
CA TRP A 389 20.80 13.63 -11.13
C TRP A 389 21.03 15.09 -10.75
N GLN A 390 20.16 15.98 -11.21
CA GLN A 390 20.24 17.43 -10.96
C GLN A 390 19.25 17.86 -9.87
N GLY A 391 19.28 17.14 -8.73
CA GLY A 391 18.30 17.30 -7.65
C GLY A 391 16.96 16.59 -7.96
N TYR A 392 15.91 16.98 -7.24
CA TYR A 392 14.57 16.43 -7.39
C TYR A 392 13.58 17.52 -7.84
N TYR A 393 12.51 17.13 -8.51
CA TYR A 393 11.34 17.98 -8.69
C TYR A 393 10.68 18.29 -7.34
N SER A 394 10.20 19.52 -7.17
CA SER A 394 9.36 19.89 -6.04
C SER A 394 7.99 19.21 -6.13
N SER A 395 7.22 19.25 -5.04
CA SER A 395 5.83 18.75 -5.01
C SER A 395 4.91 19.45 -6.02
N GLU A 396 5.23 20.69 -6.40
CA GLU A 396 4.45 21.48 -7.38
C GLU A 396 4.85 21.16 -8.82
N GLU A 397 6.09 20.72 -9.05
CA GLU A 397 6.61 20.39 -10.38
C GLU A 397 6.21 18.97 -10.85
N VAL A 398 5.79 18.09 -9.94
CA VAL A 398 5.29 16.74 -10.28
C VAL A 398 3.81 16.76 -10.66
N PRO A 399 3.31 15.77 -11.42
CA PRO A 399 1.90 15.67 -11.76
C PRO A 399 0.95 15.78 -10.56
N ASN A 400 0.05 16.76 -10.61
CA ASN A 400 -0.91 17.03 -9.56
C ASN A 400 -2.14 17.75 -10.15
N TYR A 401 -3.31 17.54 -9.57
CA TYR A 401 -4.51 18.31 -9.89
C TYR A 401 -5.57 18.24 -8.78
N LEU A 402 -6.38 19.29 -8.73
CA LEU A 402 -7.41 19.54 -7.72
C LEU A 402 -8.76 19.69 -8.41
N ASN A 403 -9.80 19.05 -7.87
CA ASN A 403 -11.20 19.22 -8.26
C ASN A 403 -11.43 19.14 -9.80
N PRO A 404 -11.09 18.00 -10.45
CA PRO A 404 -11.33 17.84 -11.88
C PRO A 404 -12.84 17.93 -12.19
N GLU A 405 -13.19 18.44 -13.37
CA GLU A 405 -14.57 18.67 -13.81
C GLU A 405 -15.45 17.42 -13.74
N SER A 406 -14.85 16.24 -13.91
CA SER A 406 -15.52 14.95 -13.83
C SER A 406 -16.17 14.66 -12.47
N GLY A 407 -15.70 15.33 -11.40
CA GLY A 407 -16.11 15.08 -10.02
C GLY A 407 -15.57 13.79 -9.42
N TRP A 408 -14.60 13.12 -10.04
CA TRP A 408 -13.99 11.90 -9.51
C TRP A 408 -12.50 11.79 -9.84
N ILE A 409 -11.79 11.06 -8.99
CA ILE A 409 -10.38 10.70 -9.15
C ILE A 409 -10.24 9.20 -8.88
N GLN A 410 -9.44 8.52 -9.70
CA GLN A 410 -9.02 7.15 -9.48
C GLN A 410 -7.52 6.99 -9.61
N ASN A 411 -6.92 6.04 -8.89
CA ASN A 411 -5.66 5.47 -9.33
C ASN A 411 -5.62 3.98 -9.00
N ALA A 412 -5.18 3.17 -9.96
CA ALA A 412 -4.95 1.75 -9.79
C ALA A 412 -3.54 1.36 -10.27
N ASN A 413 -2.56 2.15 -9.83
CA ASN A 413 -1.13 2.10 -10.18
C ASN A 413 -0.82 2.40 -11.65
N ASP A 414 -1.77 2.96 -12.40
CA ASP A 414 -1.48 3.59 -13.67
C ASP A 414 -0.67 4.89 -13.47
N PRO A 415 0.12 5.28 -14.50
CA PRO A 415 0.66 6.63 -14.65
C PRO A 415 -0.35 7.75 -14.37
N PRO A 416 0.13 8.97 -14.04
CA PRO A 416 -0.70 10.03 -13.48
C PRO A 416 -1.72 10.65 -14.45
N TYR A 417 -1.68 10.28 -15.73
CA TYR A 417 -2.40 10.97 -16.80
C TYR A 417 -3.86 10.51 -16.99
N THR A 418 -4.22 9.33 -16.46
CA THR A 418 -5.54 8.69 -16.66
C THR A 418 -6.34 8.51 -15.37
N SER A 419 -6.01 9.33 -14.37
CA SER A 419 -6.63 9.26 -13.06
C SER A 419 -7.98 10.02 -12.99
N THR A 420 -8.42 10.67 -14.08
CA THR A 420 -9.75 11.24 -14.28
C THR A 420 -10.06 11.44 -15.79
N PHE A 421 -11.34 11.54 -16.19
CA PHE A 421 -11.77 11.84 -17.56
C PHE A 421 -12.88 12.91 -17.65
N PRO A 422 -12.80 13.91 -18.56
CA PRO A 422 -11.67 14.23 -19.45
C PRO A 422 -10.35 14.40 -18.68
N ALA A 423 -9.22 14.04 -19.31
CA ALA A 423 -7.92 14.03 -18.64
C ALA A 423 -7.57 15.43 -18.13
N ALA A 424 -7.26 15.55 -16.84
CA ALA A 424 -6.92 16.85 -16.22
C ALA A 424 -5.53 17.36 -16.63
N ILE A 425 -4.64 16.45 -17.02
CA ILE A 425 -3.25 16.71 -17.43
C ILE A 425 -2.89 15.78 -18.60
N ARG A 426 -1.87 16.15 -19.37
CA ARG A 426 -1.34 15.34 -20.48
C ARG A 426 0.13 14.94 -20.24
N PRO A 427 0.59 13.81 -20.82
CA PRO A 427 1.99 13.42 -20.73
C PRO A 427 2.98 14.50 -21.20
N ASP A 428 2.64 15.24 -22.25
CA ASP A 428 3.50 16.26 -22.86
C ASP A 428 3.63 17.54 -21.99
N ASP A 429 2.84 17.68 -20.92
CA ASP A 429 2.95 18.78 -19.96
C ASP A 429 4.15 18.62 -19.03
N TYR A 430 4.76 17.43 -19.00
CA TYR A 430 5.85 17.05 -18.10
C TYR A 430 7.09 16.54 -18.84
N PRO A 431 8.27 16.57 -18.21
CA PRO A 431 9.48 15.96 -18.76
C PRO A 431 9.25 14.47 -19.10
N SER A 432 9.73 14.03 -20.26
CA SER A 432 9.46 12.69 -20.80
C SER A 432 10.05 11.51 -20.00
N HIS A 433 10.77 11.77 -18.91
CA HIS A 433 11.22 10.76 -17.95
C HIS A 433 10.38 10.71 -16.67
N MET A 434 9.37 11.58 -16.51
CA MET A 434 8.58 11.68 -15.28
C MET A 434 7.81 10.39 -14.98
N ALA A 435 7.05 9.91 -15.96
CA ALA A 435 6.25 8.69 -15.88
C ALA A 435 5.99 8.16 -17.31
N PRO A 436 5.81 6.83 -17.49
CA PRO A 436 5.46 6.27 -18.78
C PRO A 436 4.01 6.64 -19.14
N ASN A 437 3.63 6.50 -20.41
CA ASN A 437 2.24 6.73 -20.83
C ASN A 437 1.57 5.39 -21.17
N ALA A 438 0.78 4.85 -20.24
CA ALA A 438 0.07 3.58 -20.39
C ALA A 438 -1.11 3.50 -19.43
N MET A 439 -2.11 2.67 -19.72
CA MET A 439 -3.18 2.34 -18.77
C MET A 439 -3.60 0.88 -18.93
N GLY A 440 -3.41 0.08 -17.88
CA GLY A 440 -3.81 -1.34 -17.87
C GLY A 440 -5.31 -1.55 -17.68
N PHE A 441 -5.78 -2.79 -17.82
CA PHE A 441 -7.20 -3.11 -17.70
C PHE A 441 -7.81 -2.84 -16.32
N ARG A 442 -7.06 -2.96 -15.23
CA ARG A 442 -7.58 -2.69 -13.87
C ARG A 442 -7.92 -1.22 -13.66
N PRO A 443 -7.04 -0.25 -13.99
CA PRO A 443 -7.43 1.16 -13.98
C PRO A 443 -8.55 1.48 -14.98
N GLN A 444 -8.62 0.80 -16.13
CA GLN A 444 -9.77 0.98 -17.04
C GLN A 444 -11.08 0.55 -16.36
N ARG A 445 -11.10 -0.62 -15.70
CA ARG A 445 -12.25 -1.08 -14.92
C ARG A 445 -12.61 -0.10 -13.80
N SER A 446 -11.60 0.37 -13.07
CA SER A 446 -11.71 1.38 -12.02
C SER A 446 -12.47 2.62 -12.51
N ALA A 447 -12.01 3.23 -13.60
CA ALA A 447 -12.66 4.40 -14.19
C ALA A 447 -14.08 4.09 -14.72
N LEU A 448 -14.28 2.96 -15.40
CA LEU A 448 -15.59 2.55 -15.93
C LEU A 448 -16.64 2.36 -14.82
N LEU A 449 -16.24 1.92 -13.62
CA LEU A 449 -17.15 1.74 -12.49
C LEU A 449 -17.69 3.07 -11.94
N ILE A 450 -16.90 4.14 -11.99
CA ILE A 450 -17.25 5.42 -11.33
C ILE A 450 -17.55 6.57 -12.30
N LYS A 451 -17.16 6.48 -13.59
CA LYS A 451 -17.29 7.61 -14.52
C LYS A 451 -18.73 8.13 -14.62
N ASP A 452 -19.68 7.21 -14.81
CA ASP A 452 -21.11 7.52 -15.00
C ASP A 452 -21.93 7.31 -13.71
N ALA A 453 -21.28 6.92 -12.61
CA ALA A 453 -21.96 6.72 -11.34
C ALA A 453 -22.39 8.07 -10.75
N MET A 454 -23.66 8.15 -10.31
CA MET A 454 -24.29 9.34 -9.75
C MET A 454 -25.18 8.97 -8.58
N ASN A 455 -25.50 9.94 -7.73
CA ASN A 455 -26.30 9.75 -6.52
C ASN A 455 -25.71 8.66 -5.61
N LEU A 456 -24.39 8.58 -5.52
CA LEU A 456 -23.72 7.59 -4.68
C LEU A 456 -23.94 7.87 -3.20
N ASN A 457 -24.29 6.83 -2.44
CA ASN A 457 -24.06 6.77 -1.01
C ASN A 457 -22.85 5.86 -0.71
N LEU A 458 -22.42 5.82 0.55
CA LEU A 458 -21.25 5.04 0.96
C LEU A 458 -21.37 3.54 0.62
N ASP A 459 -22.56 2.95 0.78
CA ASP A 459 -22.79 1.52 0.47
C ASP A 459 -22.73 1.22 -1.03
N GLN A 460 -23.21 2.14 -1.87
CA GLN A 460 -23.09 2.02 -3.32
C GLN A 460 -21.63 2.14 -3.76
N LEU A 461 -20.84 3.04 -3.15
CA LEU A 461 -19.41 3.14 -3.41
C LEU A 461 -18.68 1.83 -3.04
N ILE A 462 -19.01 1.25 -1.88
CA ILE A 462 -18.48 -0.04 -1.43
C ILE A 462 -18.87 -1.18 -2.39
N ALA A 463 -20.11 -1.19 -2.87
CA ALA A 463 -20.58 -2.19 -3.82
C ALA A 463 -19.82 -2.11 -5.16
N LEU A 464 -19.60 -0.89 -5.70
CA LEU A 464 -18.77 -0.68 -6.89
C LEU A 464 -17.33 -1.12 -6.67
N LYS A 465 -16.78 -0.86 -5.48
CA LYS A 465 -15.43 -1.30 -5.13
C LYS A 465 -15.32 -2.83 -5.25
N HIS A 466 -16.28 -3.57 -4.71
CA HIS A 466 -16.20 -5.02 -4.66
C HIS A 466 -16.56 -5.73 -5.99
N ASP A 467 -16.49 -5.01 -7.13
CA ASP A 467 -16.57 -5.57 -8.46
C ASP A 467 -15.42 -6.55 -8.75
N THR A 468 -15.77 -7.74 -9.21
CA THR A 468 -14.86 -8.85 -9.51
C THR A 468 -14.75 -9.12 -11.01
N LYS A 469 -15.32 -8.26 -11.86
CA LYS A 469 -15.35 -8.52 -13.29
C LYS A 469 -13.99 -8.30 -13.93
N SER A 470 -13.60 -9.20 -14.81
CA SER A 470 -12.39 -9.07 -15.61
C SER A 470 -12.62 -8.16 -16.81
N GLU A 471 -12.08 -6.94 -16.78
CA GLU A 471 -12.11 -6.04 -17.93
C GLU A 471 -11.41 -6.66 -19.15
N TYR A 472 -10.38 -7.48 -18.95
CA TYR A 472 -9.75 -8.22 -20.05
C TYR A 472 -10.72 -9.19 -20.73
N PHE A 473 -11.48 -9.97 -19.95
CA PHE A 473 -12.50 -10.87 -20.50
C PHE A 473 -13.60 -10.08 -21.23
N LEU A 474 -14.11 -9.02 -20.60
CA LEU A 474 -15.13 -8.16 -21.20
C LEU A 474 -14.64 -7.56 -22.53
N ARG A 475 -13.35 -7.22 -22.64
CA ARG A 475 -12.72 -6.70 -23.86
C ARG A 475 -12.73 -7.68 -25.03
N ILE A 476 -12.58 -8.97 -24.75
CA ILE A 476 -12.42 -9.99 -25.81
C ILE A 476 -13.69 -10.81 -26.05
N LYS A 477 -14.70 -10.69 -25.18
CA LYS A 477 -15.92 -11.53 -25.23
C LYS A 477 -16.64 -11.48 -26.58
N GLU A 478 -16.75 -10.29 -27.17
CA GLU A 478 -17.39 -10.14 -28.50
C GLU A 478 -16.61 -10.89 -29.58
N ASP A 479 -15.28 -10.81 -29.58
CA ASP A 479 -14.46 -11.50 -30.58
C ASP A 479 -14.46 -13.01 -30.39
N LEU A 480 -14.50 -13.49 -29.14
CA LEU A 480 -14.70 -14.92 -28.86
C LEU A 480 -16.03 -15.43 -29.44
N SER A 481 -17.09 -14.61 -29.42
CA SER A 481 -18.39 -14.99 -29.99
C SER A 481 -18.41 -15.13 -31.52
N LYS A 482 -17.38 -14.60 -32.19
CA LYS A 482 -17.21 -14.68 -33.66
C LYS A 482 -16.44 -15.94 -34.10
N ILE A 483 -15.89 -16.72 -33.16
CA ILE A 483 -15.21 -17.98 -33.49
C ILE A 483 -16.24 -18.98 -34.01
N ASP A 484 -15.97 -19.56 -35.19
CA ASP A 484 -16.81 -20.61 -35.77
C ASP A 484 -16.74 -21.88 -34.92
N SER A 485 -17.77 -22.11 -34.11
CA SER A 485 -17.83 -23.23 -33.18
C SER A 485 -17.89 -24.59 -33.86
N ASP A 486 -18.27 -24.66 -35.14
CA ASP A 486 -18.36 -25.91 -35.89
C ASP A 486 -17.00 -26.36 -36.45
N ALA A 487 -16.03 -25.43 -36.49
CA ALA A 487 -14.64 -25.72 -36.82
C ALA A 487 -13.81 -26.23 -35.61
N LEU A 488 -14.40 -26.28 -34.42
CA LEU A 488 -13.72 -26.67 -33.17
C LEU A 488 -13.93 -28.14 -32.83
N ASP A 489 -12.95 -28.75 -32.15
CA ASP A 489 -13.18 -30.04 -31.49
C ASP A 489 -14.20 -29.90 -30.34
N SER A 490 -14.81 -31.02 -29.95
CA SER A 490 -15.91 -31.02 -28.97
C SER A 490 -15.54 -30.37 -27.63
N LEU A 491 -14.30 -30.57 -27.15
CA LEU A 491 -13.88 -30.04 -25.86
C LEU A 491 -13.63 -28.52 -25.94
N THR A 492 -12.99 -28.07 -27.02
CA THR A 492 -12.78 -26.62 -27.26
C THR A 492 -14.11 -25.89 -27.49
N LYS A 493 -15.09 -26.52 -28.15
CA LYS A 493 -16.45 -26.00 -28.32
C LYS A 493 -17.16 -25.82 -26.97
N GLU A 494 -17.05 -26.81 -26.09
CA GLU A 494 -17.61 -26.74 -24.73
C GLU A 494 -16.91 -25.65 -23.88
N ALA A 495 -15.59 -25.51 -24.01
CA ALA A 495 -14.84 -24.46 -23.33
C ALA A 495 -15.26 -23.06 -23.79
N LEU A 496 -15.43 -22.87 -25.11
CA LEU A 496 -15.93 -21.62 -25.67
C LEU A 496 -17.34 -21.30 -25.15
N ALA A 497 -18.25 -22.29 -25.14
CA ALA A 497 -19.60 -22.12 -24.61
C ALA A 497 -19.61 -21.75 -23.12
N THR A 498 -18.74 -22.39 -22.33
CA THR A 498 -18.56 -22.09 -20.90
C THR A 498 -18.14 -20.63 -20.72
N LEU A 499 -17.13 -20.17 -21.44
CA LEU A 499 -16.69 -18.77 -21.36
C LEU A 499 -17.76 -17.78 -21.84
N LEU A 500 -18.45 -18.05 -22.95
CA LEU A 500 -19.46 -17.13 -23.49
C LEU A 500 -20.69 -16.98 -22.57
N SER A 501 -21.04 -18.04 -21.83
CA SER A 501 -22.13 -18.01 -20.84
C SER A 501 -21.78 -17.27 -19.54
N TRP A 502 -20.48 -17.13 -19.24
CA TRP A 502 -19.99 -16.43 -18.06
C TRP A 502 -20.06 -14.91 -18.23
N ASP A 503 -20.37 -14.20 -17.14
CA ASP A 503 -20.56 -12.75 -17.10
C ASP A 503 -19.27 -11.96 -16.83
N GLY A 504 -18.14 -12.66 -16.67
CA GLY A 504 -16.83 -12.10 -16.38
C GLY A 504 -16.49 -11.96 -14.90
N ALA A 505 -17.41 -12.28 -13.98
CA ALA A 505 -17.21 -12.09 -12.53
C ALA A 505 -16.45 -13.25 -11.87
N PHE A 506 -15.42 -12.92 -11.09
CA PHE A 506 -14.66 -13.84 -10.24
C PHE A 506 -15.34 -14.02 -8.87
N GLU A 507 -16.59 -14.49 -8.87
CA GLU A 507 -17.32 -14.87 -7.66
C GLU A 507 -17.07 -16.33 -7.28
N ALA A 508 -17.24 -16.66 -6.01
CA ALA A 508 -17.02 -18.02 -5.49
C ALA A 508 -17.82 -19.10 -6.24
N ASN A 509 -19.03 -18.79 -6.69
CA ASN A 509 -19.91 -19.71 -7.41
C ASN A 509 -19.84 -19.57 -8.94
N SER A 510 -18.96 -18.72 -9.48
CA SER A 510 -18.76 -18.61 -10.92
C SER A 510 -17.97 -19.79 -11.46
N THR A 511 -18.39 -20.34 -12.61
CA THR A 511 -17.78 -21.53 -13.22
C THR A 511 -16.80 -21.25 -14.37
N GLY A 512 -16.86 -20.05 -14.97
CA GLY A 512 -15.94 -19.60 -16.00
C GLY A 512 -14.54 -19.13 -15.56
N PRO A 513 -14.32 -18.54 -14.36
CA PRO A 513 -13.05 -17.88 -14.04
C PRO A 513 -11.82 -18.78 -14.00
N VAL A 514 -11.97 -20.05 -13.58
CA VAL A 514 -10.85 -21.00 -13.49
C VAL A 514 -10.33 -21.32 -14.89
N LEU A 515 -11.25 -21.68 -15.81
CA LEU A 515 -10.94 -21.89 -17.23
C LEU A 515 -10.37 -20.63 -17.87
N PHE A 516 -10.98 -19.47 -17.62
CA PHE A 516 -10.50 -18.20 -18.18
C PHE A 516 -9.09 -17.85 -17.72
N SER A 517 -8.75 -18.08 -16.46
CA SER A 517 -7.41 -17.80 -15.93
C SER A 517 -6.34 -18.66 -16.61
N MET A 518 -6.66 -19.93 -16.90
CA MET A 518 -5.78 -20.82 -17.66
C MET A 518 -5.68 -20.38 -19.12
N PHE A 519 -6.81 -20.07 -19.75
CA PHE A 519 -6.85 -19.57 -21.13
C PHE A 519 -6.05 -18.27 -21.31
N ALA A 520 -6.25 -17.28 -20.44
CA ALA A 520 -5.51 -16.02 -20.49
C ALA A 520 -4.00 -16.22 -20.34
N LYS A 521 -3.57 -17.19 -19.52
CA LYS A 521 -2.16 -17.55 -19.39
C LYS A 521 -1.60 -18.18 -20.67
N GLU A 522 -2.34 -19.09 -21.32
CA GLU A 522 -1.91 -19.71 -22.58
C GLU A 522 -1.96 -18.74 -23.77
N LEU A 523 -2.90 -17.78 -23.76
CA LEU A 523 -3.00 -16.75 -24.79
C LEU A 523 -1.80 -15.78 -24.73
N GLY A 524 -1.33 -15.51 -23.51
CA GLY A 524 -0.30 -14.51 -23.24
C GLY A 524 -0.85 -13.07 -23.26
N SER A 525 0.03 -12.11 -23.05
CA SER A 525 -0.34 -10.68 -22.90
C SER A 525 0.27 -9.76 -23.96
N LYS A 526 1.13 -10.28 -24.85
CA LYS A 526 1.83 -9.47 -25.87
C LYS A 526 1.27 -9.74 -27.25
N GLY A 527 0.98 -8.68 -28.01
CA GLY A 527 0.54 -8.77 -29.40
C GLY A 527 -0.82 -9.46 -29.60
N VAL A 528 -1.63 -9.54 -28.54
CA VAL A 528 -2.96 -10.16 -28.55
C VAL A 528 -3.95 -9.33 -29.38
N PHE A 529 -3.81 -8.01 -29.29
CA PHE A 529 -4.74 -7.06 -29.90
C PHE A 529 -4.19 -6.53 -31.23
N ALA A 530 -5.09 -6.27 -32.18
CA ALA A 530 -4.78 -5.63 -33.45
C ALA A 530 -4.64 -4.11 -33.29
N GLU A 531 -5.39 -3.54 -32.35
CA GLU A 531 -5.30 -2.13 -31.95
C GLU A 531 -4.70 -2.04 -30.56
N GLU A 532 -3.55 -1.38 -30.46
CA GLU A 532 -2.84 -1.13 -29.21
C GLU A 532 -3.57 -0.08 -28.35
N TRP A 533 -3.13 0.09 -27.10
CA TRP A 533 -3.67 1.11 -26.22
C TRP A 533 -3.37 2.53 -26.74
N ASP A 534 -4.36 3.41 -26.68
CA ASP A 534 -4.30 4.82 -27.11
C ASP A 534 -4.77 5.73 -25.97
N PHE A 535 -3.94 6.72 -25.61
CA PHE A 535 -4.27 7.74 -24.60
C PHE A 535 -5.52 8.55 -24.94
N ASN A 536 -5.82 8.74 -26.23
CA ASN A 536 -7.02 9.49 -26.65
C ASN A 536 -8.30 8.63 -26.62
N ASP A 537 -8.17 7.31 -26.45
CA ASP A 537 -9.27 6.38 -26.22
C ASP A 537 -8.92 5.35 -25.12
N PRO A 538 -8.64 5.84 -23.90
CA PRO A 538 -7.90 5.08 -22.90
C PRO A 538 -8.74 3.96 -22.25
N LEU A 539 -10.07 4.06 -22.36
CA LEU A 539 -11.01 3.11 -21.77
C LEU A 539 -11.49 2.03 -22.76
N ASN A 540 -11.33 2.22 -24.07
CA ASN A 540 -11.81 1.28 -25.08
C ASN A 540 -10.69 0.63 -25.90
N THR A 541 -9.42 0.92 -25.57
CA THR A 541 -8.23 0.29 -26.15
C THR A 541 -7.39 -0.39 -25.05
N PRO A 542 -6.56 -1.40 -25.35
CA PRO A 542 -6.42 -2.08 -26.64
C PRO A 542 -7.65 -2.93 -26.97
N ARG A 543 -7.88 -3.27 -28.24
CA ARG A 543 -9.07 -4.01 -28.68
C ARG A 543 -8.84 -4.80 -29.96
N LYS A 544 -9.81 -5.65 -30.30
CA LYS A 544 -9.84 -6.56 -31.44
C LYS A 544 -8.76 -7.64 -31.37
N LEU A 545 -9.15 -8.90 -31.20
CA LEU A 545 -8.20 -10.02 -31.24
C LEU A 545 -7.51 -10.09 -32.61
N LYS A 546 -6.17 -10.13 -32.61
CA LYS A 546 -5.34 -10.08 -33.82
C LYS A 546 -5.27 -11.39 -34.59
N ASP A 547 -5.17 -12.51 -33.87
CA ASP A 547 -4.96 -13.84 -34.45
C ASP A 547 -5.92 -14.85 -33.79
N LEU A 548 -7.06 -15.09 -34.45
CA LEU A 548 -8.07 -16.03 -33.96
C LEU A 548 -7.59 -17.49 -33.98
N THR A 549 -6.58 -17.83 -34.79
CA THR A 549 -5.99 -19.17 -34.81
C THR A 549 -5.19 -19.41 -33.53
N HIS A 550 -4.35 -18.44 -33.14
CA HIS A 550 -3.62 -18.47 -31.87
C HIS A 550 -4.59 -18.51 -30.69
N VAL A 551 -5.61 -17.66 -30.70
CA VAL A 551 -6.67 -17.62 -29.66
C VAL A 551 -7.34 -18.99 -29.50
N THR A 552 -7.77 -19.60 -30.60
CA THR A 552 -8.44 -20.91 -30.58
C THR A 552 -7.50 -22.01 -30.09
N SER A 553 -6.24 -21.99 -30.53
CA SER A 553 -5.21 -22.95 -30.09
C SER A 553 -4.93 -22.83 -28.59
N SER A 554 -4.81 -21.61 -28.06
CA SER A 554 -4.64 -21.37 -26.62
C SER A 554 -5.86 -21.81 -25.81
N LEU A 555 -7.08 -21.62 -26.33
CA LEU A 555 -8.31 -22.11 -25.68
C LEU A 555 -8.34 -23.64 -25.65
N GLN A 556 -7.97 -24.32 -26.74
CA GLN A 556 -7.88 -25.77 -26.79
C GLN A 556 -6.88 -26.31 -25.75
N ILE A 557 -5.68 -25.72 -25.68
CA ILE A 557 -4.66 -26.12 -24.69
C ILE A 557 -5.18 -25.93 -23.26
N ALA A 558 -5.83 -24.80 -22.98
CA ALA A 558 -6.41 -24.52 -21.68
C ALA A 558 -7.54 -25.50 -21.33
N ALA A 559 -8.42 -25.81 -22.28
CA ALA A 559 -9.53 -26.75 -22.10
C ALA A 559 -9.03 -28.16 -21.78
N VAL A 560 -8.04 -28.67 -22.52
CA VAL A 560 -7.41 -29.98 -22.25
C VAL A 560 -6.80 -30.02 -20.85
N LYS A 561 -6.00 -29.01 -20.48
CA LYS A 561 -5.39 -28.95 -19.15
C LYS A 561 -6.44 -28.85 -18.04
N HIS A 562 -7.48 -28.03 -18.24
CA HIS A 562 -8.55 -27.84 -17.27
C HIS A 562 -9.35 -29.13 -17.05
N GLN A 563 -9.72 -29.82 -18.14
CA GLN A 563 -10.40 -31.11 -18.09
C GLN A 563 -9.54 -32.19 -17.41
N GLN A 564 -8.24 -32.21 -17.65
CA GLN A 564 -7.31 -33.16 -17.01
C GLN A 564 -7.19 -32.92 -15.50
N ILE A 565 -7.17 -31.66 -15.05
CA ILE A 565 -6.99 -31.31 -13.64
C ILE A 565 -8.30 -31.48 -12.86
N TYR A 566 -9.42 -31.02 -13.40
CA TYR A 566 -10.68 -30.90 -12.65
C TYR A 566 -11.79 -31.85 -13.10
N GLY A 567 -11.63 -32.55 -14.23
CA GLY A 567 -12.65 -33.46 -14.77
C GLY A 567 -13.90 -32.77 -15.32
N SER A 568 -13.95 -31.44 -15.31
CA SER A 568 -15.04 -30.60 -15.82
C SER A 568 -14.48 -29.26 -16.29
N LEU A 569 -15.12 -28.62 -17.27
CA LEU A 569 -14.83 -27.24 -17.70
C LEU A 569 -15.60 -26.19 -16.88
N ALA A 570 -16.61 -26.60 -16.13
CA ALA A 570 -17.41 -25.75 -15.26
C ALA A 570 -17.09 -26.06 -13.79
N VAL A 571 -16.18 -25.29 -13.20
CA VAL A 571 -15.70 -25.49 -11.82
C VAL A 571 -15.91 -24.20 -11.03
N ASN A 572 -16.57 -24.29 -9.87
CA ASN A 572 -16.77 -23.12 -9.02
C ASN A 572 -15.42 -22.55 -8.59
N TYR A 573 -15.25 -21.24 -8.77
CA TYR A 573 -14.01 -20.55 -8.41
C TYR A 573 -13.61 -20.77 -6.94
N GLY A 574 -14.57 -20.73 -6.02
CA GLY A 574 -14.38 -20.86 -4.57
C GLY A 574 -14.01 -22.26 -4.08
N ASP A 575 -14.18 -23.28 -4.92
CA ASP A 575 -13.72 -24.64 -4.61
C ASP A 575 -12.20 -24.76 -4.84
N VAL A 576 -11.66 -23.96 -5.77
CA VAL A 576 -10.24 -23.93 -6.16
C VAL A 576 -9.47 -22.83 -5.42
N TYR A 577 -10.07 -21.64 -5.27
CA TYR A 577 -9.44 -20.47 -4.67
C TYR A 577 -10.04 -20.19 -3.30
N ARG A 578 -9.17 -20.08 -2.29
CA ARG A 578 -9.53 -20.00 -0.87
C ARG A 578 -8.91 -18.78 -0.19
N LEU A 579 -9.63 -18.27 0.79
CA LEU A 579 -9.16 -17.29 1.76
C LEU A 579 -8.83 -18.05 3.03
N GLU A 580 -7.64 -17.88 3.60
CA GLU A 580 -7.24 -18.55 4.84
C GLU A 580 -6.31 -17.67 5.66
N VAL A 581 -6.70 -17.41 6.91
CA VAL A 581 -5.92 -16.67 7.90
C VAL A 581 -6.23 -17.26 9.28
N GLY A 582 -5.19 -17.60 10.04
CA GLY A 582 -5.36 -18.28 11.33
C GLY A 582 -6.19 -19.57 11.17
N ASN A 583 -7.28 -19.67 11.93
CA ASN A 583 -8.20 -20.81 11.90
C ASN A 583 -9.42 -20.57 10.98
N HIS A 584 -9.45 -19.49 10.22
CA HIS A 584 -10.58 -19.12 9.36
C HIS A 584 -10.29 -19.52 7.91
N SER A 585 -11.26 -20.16 7.24
CA SER A 585 -11.17 -20.52 5.82
C SER A 585 -12.51 -20.32 5.10
N TYR A 586 -12.50 -19.56 4.01
CA TYR A 586 -13.70 -19.28 3.21
C TYR A 586 -13.42 -19.43 1.72
N ALA A 587 -14.48 -19.61 0.93
CA ALA A 587 -14.42 -19.57 -0.52
C ALA A 587 -13.99 -18.15 -0.98
N ALA A 588 -13.06 -18.07 -1.92
CA ALA A 588 -12.54 -16.79 -2.37
C ALA A 588 -13.37 -16.17 -3.50
N ASN A 589 -13.18 -14.86 -3.68
CA ASN A 589 -13.64 -14.10 -4.83
C ASN A 589 -12.66 -12.93 -5.08
N GLY A 590 -12.76 -12.30 -6.25
CA GLY A 590 -11.71 -11.42 -6.77
C GLY A 590 -10.62 -12.21 -7.51
N GLY A 591 -9.60 -11.53 -8.01
CA GLY A 591 -8.56 -12.18 -8.80
C GLY A 591 -7.46 -11.24 -9.28
N ALA A 592 -6.58 -11.73 -10.16
CA ALA A 592 -5.39 -11.00 -10.56
C ALA A 592 -5.72 -9.67 -11.26
N GLY A 593 -5.14 -8.57 -10.79
CA GLY A 593 -5.32 -7.23 -11.38
C GLY A 593 -4.85 -7.14 -12.83
N SER A 594 -3.93 -8.01 -13.27
CA SER A 594 -3.49 -8.11 -14.68
C SER A 594 -4.61 -8.52 -15.63
N LEU A 595 -5.67 -9.19 -15.13
CA LEU A 595 -6.88 -9.53 -15.90
C LEU A 595 -7.93 -8.41 -15.86
N GLY A 596 -7.60 -7.25 -15.29
CA GLY A 596 -8.52 -6.13 -15.18
C GLY A 596 -9.52 -6.21 -14.04
N ILE A 597 -9.27 -7.09 -13.07
CA ILE A 597 -10.16 -7.29 -11.91
C ILE A 597 -9.87 -6.21 -10.87
N PHE A 598 -10.89 -5.41 -10.52
CA PHE A 598 -10.74 -4.30 -9.58
C PHE A 598 -10.62 -4.76 -8.12
N ARG A 599 -11.39 -5.76 -7.69
CA ARG A 599 -11.15 -6.53 -6.46
C ARG A 599 -9.94 -7.46 -6.63
N THR A 600 -8.75 -6.88 -6.46
CA THR A 600 -7.50 -7.56 -6.76
C THR A 600 -7.08 -8.52 -5.66
N MET A 601 -6.87 -9.79 -6.03
CA MET A 601 -6.37 -10.86 -5.18
C MET A 601 -5.39 -11.74 -5.98
N ASN A 602 -4.27 -12.11 -5.36
CA ASN A 602 -3.31 -13.06 -5.90
C ASN A 602 -3.25 -14.28 -4.98
N TYR A 603 -3.18 -15.46 -5.60
CA TYR A 603 -3.26 -16.73 -4.89
C TYR A 603 -2.07 -17.63 -5.23
N SER A 604 -1.59 -18.37 -4.23
CA SER A 604 -0.48 -19.32 -4.34
C SER A 604 -0.92 -20.74 -3.99
N PRO A 605 -0.40 -21.79 -4.65
CA PRO A 605 -0.78 -23.17 -4.36
C PRO A 605 -0.24 -23.65 -3.00
N LYS A 606 -1.01 -24.46 -2.25
CA LYS A 606 -0.57 -25.13 -1.00
C LYS A 606 -0.54 -26.67 -1.06
N GLY A 607 -0.53 -27.26 -2.27
CA GLY A 607 -0.25 -28.69 -2.48
C GLY A 607 -1.46 -29.64 -2.54
N ASN A 608 -2.66 -29.19 -2.19
CA ASN A 608 -3.92 -29.96 -2.28
C ASN A 608 -4.75 -29.65 -3.55
N GLY A 609 -4.15 -28.99 -4.55
CA GLY A 609 -4.86 -28.50 -5.73
C GLY A 609 -5.61 -27.18 -5.54
N GLN A 610 -5.68 -26.64 -4.32
CA GLN A 610 -6.23 -25.32 -4.03
C GLN A 610 -5.16 -24.24 -3.99
N PHE A 611 -5.60 -23.01 -4.21
CA PHE A 611 -4.82 -21.80 -4.20
C PHE A 611 -5.33 -20.87 -3.09
N PHE A 612 -4.41 -20.27 -2.35
CA PHE A 612 -4.71 -19.47 -1.17
C PHE A 612 -4.23 -18.05 -1.35
N ALA A 613 -5.03 -17.08 -0.87
CA ALA A 613 -4.66 -15.67 -0.95
C ALA A 613 -3.32 -15.41 -0.25
N THR A 614 -2.41 -14.74 -0.95
CA THR A 614 -1.08 -14.35 -0.42
C THR A 614 -0.80 -12.87 -0.60
N HIS A 615 -1.56 -12.21 -1.47
CA HIS A 615 -1.45 -10.78 -1.77
C HIS A 615 -2.80 -10.28 -2.30
N GLY A 616 -3.07 -8.98 -2.15
CA GLY A 616 -4.29 -8.35 -2.65
C GLY A 616 -4.82 -7.36 -1.63
N GLU A 617 -6.14 -7.16 -1.62
CA GLU A 617 -6.80 -6.29 -0.66
C GLU A 617 -6.38 -6.58 0.79
N THR A 618 -5.86 -5.56 1.47
CA THR A 618 -5.46 -5.63 2.88
C THR A 618 -6.42 -4.79 3.72
N TYR A 619 -6.15 -3.48 3.80
CA TYR A 619 -7.06 -2.49 4.36
C TYR A 619 -8.03 -2.04 3.27
N VAL A 620 -9.32 -1.99 3.59
CA VAL A 620 -10.35 -1.38 2.74
C VAL A 620 -11.10 -0.38 3.61
N CYS A 621 -11.12 0.90 3.23
CA CYS A 621 -11.83 1.92 4.00
C CYS A 621 -12.55 2.89 3.07
N ALA A 622 -13.86 3.00 3.27
CA ALA A 622 -14.70 3.99 2.61
C ALA A 622 -15.08 5.05 3.64
N THR A 623 -14.83 6.32 3.34
CA THR A 623 -15.10 7.46 4.22
C THR A 623 -15.96 8.49 3.49
N GLU A 624 -16.94 9.07 4.16
CA GLU A 624 -17.75 10.19 3.69
C GLU A 624 -17.55 11.40 4.62
N PHE A 625 -17.23 12.56 4.04
CA PHE A 625 -16.90 13.79 4.76
C PHE A 625 -18.11 14.74 4.81
N GLY A 626 -19.08 14.41 5.66
CA GLY A 626 -20.20 15.30 5.98
C GLY A 626 -19.95 16.19 7.19
N LYS A 627 -21.02 16.76 7.75
CA LYS A 627 -20.98 17.46 9.04
C LYS A 627 -20.35 16.60 10.15
N GLU A 628 -20.65 15.30 10.11
CA GLU A 628 -19.96 14.27 10.85
C GLU A 628 -19.36 13.29 9.83
N VAL A 629 -18.11 12.89 10.06
CA VAL A 629 -17.46 11.89 9.22
C VAL A 629 -18.08 10.52 9.50
N THR A 630 -18.38 9.78 8.44
CA THR A 630 -18.82 8.38 8.55
C THR A 630 -17.88 7.50 7.76
N ALA A 631 -17.55 6.32 8.29
CA ALA A 631 -16.66 5.41 7.62
C ALA A 631 -17.03 3.94 7.86
N LYS A 632 -16.68 3.10 6.88
CA LYS A 632 -16.69 1.65 7.00
C LYS A 632 -15.34 1.11 6.56
N ALA A 633 -14.74 0.25 7.37
CA ALA A 633 -13.41 -0.28 7.14
C ALA A 633 -13.36 -1.81 7.32
N LEU A 634 -12.28 -2.44 6.88
CA LEU A 634 -11.96 -3.83 7.15
C LEU A 634 -10.46 -4.07 6.97
N MET A 635 -9.89 -4.94 7.80
CA MET A 635 -8.54 -5.50 7.62
C MET A 635 -8.65 -7.00 7.27
N SER A 636 -8.26 -7.39 6.06
CA SER A 636 -8.52 -8.74 5.53
C SER A 636 -8.02 -9.88 6.41
N TYR A 637 -6.88 -9.68 7.07
CA TYR A 637 -6.23 -10.67 7.94
C TYR A 637 -6.45 -10.41 9.45
N GLY A 638 -7.38 -9.54 9.81
CA GLY A 638 -7.57 -9.10 11.20
C GLY A 638 -6.47 -8.12 11.64
N ASN A 639 -6.52 -7.68 12.90
CA ASN A 639 -5.63 -6.63 13.41
C ASN A 639 -4.45 -7.17 14.25
N ALA A 640 -4.20 -8.49 14.26
CA ALA A 640 -3.16 -9.12 15.07
C ALA A 640 -2.40 -10.24 14.34
N THR A 641 -1.18 -10.52 14.81
CA THR A 641 -0.35 -11.67 14.37
C THR A 641 0.14 -12.53 15.53
N GLN A 642 -0.09 -12.12 16.78
CA GLN A 642 0.21 -12.95 17.94
C GLN A 642 -0.65 -14.23 17.88
N ALA A 643 -0.01 -15.40 17.94
CA ALA A 643 -0.65 -16.68 17.61
C ALA A 643 -1.87 -17.04 18.48
N HIS A 644 -1.95 -16.53 19.71
CA HIS A 644 -3.06 -16.75 20.64
C HIS A 644 -4.15 -15.66 20.56
N SER A 645 -3.90 -14.57 19.81
CA SER A 645 -4.86 -13.47 19.71
C SER A 645 -6.12 -13.93 18.97
N PRO A 646 -7.33 -13.61 19.48
CA PRO A 646 -8.56 -13.91 18.77
C PRO A 646 -8.70 -13.07 17.48
N HIS A 647 -7.90 -12.02 17.32
CA HIS A 647 -7.98 -11.09 16.19
C HIS A 647 -7.08 -11.45 15.01
N VAL A 648 -6.62 -12.70 14.95
CA VAL A 648 -5.94 -13.27 13.77
C VAL A 648 -6.99 -13.82 12.81
N GLY A 649 -7.34 -13.03 11.78
CA GLY A 649 -8.28 -13.43 10.74
C GLY A 649 -9.76 -13.34 11.11
N ASP A 650 -10.12 -12.73 12.24
CA ASP A 650 -11.51 -12.59 12.71
C ASP A 650 -12.42 -11.80 11.75
N GLN A 651 -11.85 -10.93 10.92
CA GLN A 651 -12.57 -10.18 9.89
C GLN A 651 -12.70 -10.92 8.55
N LEU A 652 -12.09 -12.10 8.38
CA LEU A 652 -12.01 -12.80 7.09
C LEU A 652 -13.38 -13.24 6.56
N GLU A 653 -14.34 -13.49 7.45
CA GLU A 653 -15.71 -13.83 7.04
C GLU A 653 -16.39 -12.65 6.35
N LEU A 654 -16.33 -11.46 6.95
CA LEU A 654 -16.85 -10.22 6.36
C LEU A 654 -16.18 -9.93 5.02
N PHE A 655 -14.86 -10.14 4.95
CA PHE A 655 -14.09 -9.99 3.72
C PHE A 655 -14.60 -10.92 2.61
N SER A 656 -14.83 -12.20 2.92
CA SER A 656 -15.38 -13.17 1.96
C SER A 656 -16.75 -12.76 1.43
N LYS A 657 -17.54 -12.08 2.28
CA LYS A 657 -18.91 -11.60 1.98
C LYS A 657 -18.94 -10.18 1.39
N LYS A 658 -17.80 -9.53 1.11
CA LYS A 658 -17.71 -8.15 0.60
C LYS A 658 -18.32 -7.11 1.55
N GLN A 659 -18.22 -7.37 2.86
CA GLN A 659 -18.78 -6.51 3.90
C GLN A 659 -17.67 -5.75 4.63
N LEU A 660 -17.92 -4.48 4.93
CA LEU A 660 -17.04 -3.65 5.76
C LEU A 660 -17.74 -3.39 7.10
N ARG A 661 -16.97 -3.35 8.19
CA ARG A 661 -17.49 -3.00 9.53
C ARG A 661 -17.62 -1.48 9.66
N LYS A 662 -18.58 -1.03 10.47
CA LYS A 662 -18.68 0.39 10.85
C LYS A 662 -17.41 0.77 11.62
N VAL A 663 -16.80 1.90 11.28
CA VAL A 663 -15.71 2.49 12.09
C VAL A 663 -16.30 3.17 13.34
N LEU A 664 -15.74 2.86 14.50
CA LEU A 664 -16.21 3.37 15.79
C LEU A 664 -15.47 4.67 16.17
N LEU A 665 -15.94 5.80 15.64
CA LEU A 665 -15.32 7.11 15.90
C LEU A 665 -15.72 7.68 17.26
N GLN A 666 -17.00 7.57 17.63
CA GLN A 666 -17.52 8.15 18.86
C GLN A 666 -17.18 7.29 20.08
N ARG A 667 -16.83 7.93 21.19
CA ARG A 667 -16.44 7.26 22.44
C ARG A 667 -17.53 6.32 22.97
N GLU A 668 -18.80 6.73 22.88
CA GLU A 668 -19.93 5.89 23.28
C GLU A 668 -20.01 4.59 22.47
N ASP A 669 -19.80 4.66 21.16
CA ASP A 669 -19.79 3.49 20.27
C ASP A 669 -18.63 2.55 20.61
N GLN A 670 -17.46 3.11 20.95
CA GLN A 670 -16.29 2.34 21.37
C GLN A 670 -16.56 1.63 22.71
N LEU A 671 -17.15 2.32 23.69
CA LEU A 671 -17.52 1.73 24.99
C LEU A 671 -18.58 0.62 24.85
N GLN A 672 -19.50 0.75 23.91
CA GLN A 672 -20.50 -0.30 23.61
C GLN A 672 -19.91 -1.54 22.94
N ASN A 673 -18.73 -1.43 22.31
CA ASN A 673 -18.02 -2.53 21.66
C ASN A 673 -16.69 -2.86 22.35
N LEU A 674 -16.54 -2.42 23.61
CA LEU A 674 -15.32 -2.55 24.38
C LEU A 674 -15.05 -4.01 24.76
N GLU A 675 -13.87 -4.50 24.39
CA GLU A 675 -13.36 -5.79 24.83
C GLU A 675 -12.42 -5.65 26.02
N LYS A 676 -11.51 -4.65 25.94
CA LYS A 676 -10.48 -4.42 26.95
C LYS A 676 -10.23 -2.92 27.12
N ARG A 677 -9.93 -2.50 28.35
CA ARG A 677 -9.54 -1.12 28.68
C ARG A 677 -8.22 -1.13 29.44
N GLU A 678 -7.29 -0.29 29.05
CA GLU A 678 -5.99 -0.13 29.73
C GLU A 678 -5.77 1.35 30.04
N GLN A 679 -5.50 1.68 31.31
CA GLN A 679 -5.09 3.03 31.69
C GLN A 679 -3.59 3.16 31.54
N LEU A 680 -3.11 4.35 31.14
CA LEU A 680 -1.67 4.62 31.06
C LEU A 680 -0.95 4.41 32.40
N SER A 681 -1.62 4.66 33.53
CA SER A 681 -1.08 4.41 34.87
C SER A 681 -0.79 2.94 35.16
N ASP A 682 -1.50 2.03 34.50
CA ASP A 682 -1.41 0.59 34.74
C ASP A 682 -0.36 -0.07 33.86
N ILE A 683 0.00 0.60 32.76
CA ILE A 683 0.97 0.11 31.76
C ILE A 683 2.30 0.87 31.81
N ARG A 684 2.51 1.76 32.79
CA ARG A 684 3.74 2.55 33.00
C ARG A 684 4.68 2.00 34.06
#